data_AF-A0A9W6AAZ2-F1
#
_entry.id   AF-A0A9W6AAZ2-F1
#
_cell.length_a   1.000
_cell.length_b   1.000
_cell.length_c   1.000
_cell.angle_alpha   90.00
_cell.angle_beta   90.00
_cell.angle_gamma   90.00
#
_symmetry.space_group_name_H-M   'P 1'
#
loop_
_entity.id
_entity.type
_entity.pdbx_description
1 polymer ?
#
loop_
_entity_poly.entity_id
_entity_poly.type
_entity_poly.pdbx_seq_one_letter_code
_entity_poly.pdbx_strand_id
1 'polypeptide(L)'
;MFTRRVRGVYEHRKQLLIPSRAEVSQQSSKGRCLVIIKGNVYDLSSYLDSHPGGSSILRQYAGRDATEAFEPIHPDNVIEKHLRREANLGPVADSDMNTAPVSAPIKMSSSGSSLEKSIPSLLRSVVNINDFELVASQKLPARSFAFFKSGAEDEETVQWNRNSWKRIRFCPRVLRPIRTIDLTTSILGTKYSTPFFICPAGGAKLAHPSGDLALTKAAGKHGILHWVPNNTGYSQKQLADARAETQTLYWQIYALEDLSVTEKEIKQAISLGYRAFALTVDANRVGKRERDVRLIIKEEELAGNQADEDNAFASGPTVSRSHIFPDFDWMSAVTWLRKITDLPIAIKGIQSWEDAALCMKYGVHPWLSNHGGRQLEGAPSAVDTLLAIHTHCPEVFRRCDVIVDGGISRGSDIVKALALGAKGVGLGRAFLYALALGELGVDKAIRILKNEVETTMALLGVSSIDSLGPSYLLCGSCLPDMAPPIPVGLSDGARWPIALFLAIGEVIEPHAGSMLFVDFRNHGTLIALLAHSFLTYDFPPTSTVVSFDMTSIDPREYANMTTQAIDAPPSLPVPNQQVHAPGVYLLNPLSRLGSGPGMIILTSGRDLGGVRLDDGVPSPFLKWAEEGYAVVAVCLCALEGDQDGISSALEALSGCNMCQPKGKVGLIAYDPEAWLKVTASAHAHHEIVGAVVYGNVDSLIPKPVFPMLQHLAGASTTAKIVSNTGNSEAYGYAAVSTYQFATPFQPAFDYTAESVSHTRNLRFLKPLIGGPYFDLEAIWEEHTYHEFETRSVPHTMATMVQEPYVNHIPTLTGGIGRARLSDFYQNHFIFANPEDAELELISRTVGIDRVIDEFIYKFTHDTQIDWLLPGIPPTGRKLAIPFTAVVNIRGDRLYHEHIAWDQLTALIQLGLMPEYLPWTHPAPTGVQMGTKARLEYRVPGAGRDTAKKMKDRNSVDSNGMFGHALRVVDALQPAGFPKLA
;
A
#
# COMPACT_ATOMS: atom_id res chain seq x y z
N MET A 1 -77.54 24.71 -26.11
CA MET A 1 -76.25 25.32 -26.53
C MET A 1 -75.18 24.72 -25.63
N PHE A 2 -74.25 23.86 -26.02
CA PHE A 2 -73.63 23.56 -27.30
C PHE A 2 -73.22 22.07 -27.27
N THR A 3 -73.71 21.28 -28.22
CA THR A 3 -73.21 19.91 -28.49
C THR A 3 -73.22 19.70 -30.00
N ARG A 4 -72.04 19.38 -30.54
CA ARG A 4 -71.67 18.94 -31.91
C ARG A 4 -70.71 19.91 -32.62
N ARG A 5 -69.42 19.57 -32.50
CA ARG A 5 -68.20 19.94 -33.25
C ARG A 5 -67.11 19.90 -32.19
N VAL A 6 -66.18 18.95 -32.17
CA VAL A 6 -65.19 18.67 -33.21
C VAL A 6 -64.79 17.19 -33.12
N ARG A 7 -65.15 16.42 -34.16
CA ARG A 7 -64.80 15.00 -34.37
C ARG A 7 -63.83 14.88 -35.55
N GLY A 8 -62.88 15.82 -35.64
CA GLY A 8 -62.03 15.98 -36.82
C GLY A 8 -60.63 16.45 -36.44
N VAL A 9 -59.85 15.58 -35.79
CA VAL A 9 -58.37 15.64 -35.76
C VAL A 9 -57.74 14.23 -35.59
N TYR A 10 -58.52 13.19 -35.23
CA TYR A 10 -57.98 11.86 -34.88
C TYR A 10 -57.67 10.90 -36.04
N GLU A 11 -57.81 11.30 -37.31
CA GLU A 11 -57.54 10.43 -38.49
C GLU A 11 -56.47 10.95 -39.49
N HIS A 12 -55.64 11.93 -39.11
CA HIS A 12 -54.63 12.50 -40.04
C HIS A 12 -53.17 12.50 -39.56
N ARG A 13 -52.81 11.62 -38.61
CA ARG A 13 -51.41 11.39 -38.21
C ARG A 13 -50.98 9.91 -38.26
N LYS A 14 -51.63 9.09 -39.09
CA LYS A 14 -51.17 7.74 -39.45
C LYS A 14 -50.66 7.73 -40.90
N GLN A 15 -49.46 8.25 -41.07
CA GLN A 15 -48.51 7.96 -42.17
C GLN A 15 -47.25 8.80 -41.89
N LEU A 16 -46.66 8.66 -40.69
CA LEU A 16 -45.25 8.99 -40.55
C LEU A 16 -44.52 7.85 -41.25
N LEU A 17 -43.89 8.13 -42.39
CA LEU A 17 -42.98 7.20 -43.05
C LEU A 17 -42.04 6.68 -41.96
N ILE A 18 -42.15 5.38 -41.68
CA ILE A 18 -41.18 4.67 -40.87
C ILE A 18 -39.85 4.82 -41.63
N PRO A 19 -38.84 5.49 -41.04
CA PRO A 19 -37.66 5.83 -41.80
C PRO A 19 -36.86 4.57 -42.15
N SER A 20 -36.48 4.45 -43.42
CA SER A 20 -35.47 3.51 -43.92
C SER A 20 -34.12 3.72 -43.22
N ARG A 21 -33.20 2.76 -43.31
CA ARG A 21 -31.84 2.94 -42.71
C ARG A 21 -31.15 4.19 -43.28
N ALA A 22 -31.38 4.50 -44.56
CA ALA A 22 -30.87 5.69 -45.22
C ALA A 22 -31.51 6.99 -44.69
N GLU A 23 -32.82 6.98 -44.43
CA GLU A 23 -33.52 8.15 -43.87
C GLU A 23 -33.16 8.41 -42.40
N VAL A 24 -32.92 7.35 -41.61
CA VAL A 24 -32.40 7.47 -40.23
C VAL A 24 -31.04 8.19 -40.22
N SER A 25 -30.15 7.82 -41.14
CA SER A 25 -28.85 8.47 -41.32
C SER A 25 -28.97 9.93 -41.79
N GLN A 26 -29.80 10.21 -42.79
CA GLN A 26 -30.02 11.58 -43.31
C GLN A 26 -30.73 12.52 -42.34
N GLN A 27 -31.65 12.02 -41.51
CA GLN A 27 -32.30 12.86 -40.51
C GLN A 27 -31.35 13.19 -39.35
N SER A 28 -30.37 12.34 -39.12
CA SER A 28 -29.37 12.57 -38.08
C SER A 28 -28.37 13.67 -38.47
N SER A 29 -28.03 13.79 -39.75
CA SER A 29 -27.26 14.94 -40.27
C SER A 29 -28.03 16.27 -40.26
N LYS A 30 -29.34 16.24 -39.97
CA LYS A 30 -30.21 17.42 -39.78
C LYS A 30 -30.45 17.77 -38.30
N GLY A 31 -29.69 17.18 -37.37
CA GLY A 31 -29.70 17.53 -35.95
C GLY A 31 -30.66 16.74 -35.06
N ARG A 32 -31.36 15.72 -35.60
CA ARG A 32 -32.13 14.75 -34.77
C ARG A 32 -31.22 13.59 -34.36
N CYS A 33 -31.45 12.98 -33.20
CA CYS A 33 -30.76 11.78 -32.77
C CYS A 33 -31.69 10.57 -32.97
N LEU A 34 -31.66 9.97 -34.16
CA LEU A 34 -32.37 8.73 -34.46
C LEU A 34 -31.43 7.54 -34.37
N VAL A 35 -31.78 6.50 -33.63
CA VAL A 35 -30.93 5.32 -33.43
C VAL A 35 -31.73 4.04 -33.65
N ILE A 36 -31.13 3.03 -34.28
CA ILE A 36 -31.74 1.71 -34.43
C ILE A 36 -31.27 0.81 -33.28
N ILE A 37 -32.21 0.21 -32.53
CA ILE A 37 -31.91 -0.77 -31.48
C ILE A 37 -32.85 -1.95 -31.64
N LYS A 38 -32.30 -3.16 -31.76
CA LYS A 38 -33.06 -4.41 -31.95
C LYS A 38 -34.07 -4.31 -33.11
N GLY A 39 -33.66 -3.67 -34.22
CA GLY A 39 -34.47 -3.52 -35.43
C GLY A 39 -35.55 -2.43 -35.40
N ASN A 40 -35.74 -1.72 -34.29
CA ASN A 40 -36.66 -0.58 -34.18
C ASN A 40 -35.92 0.75 -34.20
N VAL A 41 -36.53 1.78 -34.80
CA VAL A 41 -36.02 3.15 -34.84
C VAL A 41 -36.53 3.91 -33.62
N TYR A 42 -35.63 4.53 -32.87
CA TYR A 42 -35.96 5.39 -31.73
C TYR A 42 -35.51 6.83 -31.98
N ASP A 43 -36.37 7.79 -31.67
CA ASP A 43 -36.01 9.21 -31.59
C ASP A 43 -35.59 9.58 -30.16
N LEU A 44 -34.28 9.69 -29.97
CA LEU A 44 -33.65 9.99 -28.69
C LEU A 44 -33.30 11.48 -28.55
N SER A 45 -33.71 12.34 -29.49
CA SER A 45 -33.34 13.76 -29.50
C SER A 45 -33.70 14.48 -28.20
N SER A 46 -34.88 14.19 -27.63
CA SER A 46 -35.33 14.76 -26.35
C SER A 46 -34.77 14.05 -25.11
N TYR A 47 -34.11 12.92 -25.30
CA TYR A 47 -33.50 12.12 -24.25
C TYR A 47 -31.97 12.31 -24.17
N LEU A 48 -31.37 13.02 -25.11
CA LEU A 48 -29.92 13.27 -25.17
C LEU A 48 -29.36 13.76 -23.83
N ASP A 49 -29.94 14.82 -23.28
CA ASP A 49 -29.42 15.48 -22.06
C ASP A 49 -29.82 14.76 -20.77
N SER A 50 -30.70 13.76 -20.86
CA SER A 50 -31.13 12.92 -19.73
C SER A 50 -30.62 11.48 -19.82
N HIS A 51 -29.87 11.14 -20.88
CA HIS A 51 -29.29 9.82 -21.06
C HIS A 51 -28.16 9.58 -20.05
N PRO A 52 -28.23 8.52 -19.22
CA PRO A 52 -27.23 8.26 -18.20
C PRO A 52 -25.82 8.16 -18.77
N GLY A 53 -25.62 7.50 -19.92
CA GLY A 53 -24.29 7.38 -20.56
C GLY A 53 -23.74 8.67 -21.19
N GLY A 54 -24.38 9.83 -20.96
CA GLY A 54 -24.05 11.10 -21.60
C GLY A 54 -24.70 11.24 -22.99
N SER A 55 -24.82 12.47 -23.48
CA SER A 55 -25.37 12.73 -24.81
C SER A 55 -24.38 12.37 -25.93
N SER A 56 -23.07 12.34 -25.63
CA SER A 56 -22.00 12.03 -26.60
C SER A 56 -22.13 10.63 -27.20
N ILE A 57 -22.41 9.61 -26.38
CA ILE A 57 -22.57 8.23 -26.87
C ILE A 57 -23.81 8.07 -27.75
N LEU A 58 -24.92 8.76 -27.44
CA LEU A 58 -26.10 8.74 -28.30
C LEU A 58 -25.85 9.46 -29.62
N ARG A 59 -25.08 10.57 -29.60
CA ARG A 59 -24.66 11.29 -30.80
C ARG A 59 -23.71 10.46 -31.66
N GLN A 60 -22.83 9.67 -31.07
CA GLN A 60 -21.92 8.75 -31.79
C GLN A 60 -22.68 7.72 -32.64
N TYR A 61 -23.82 7.25 -32.14
CA TYR A 61 -24.67 6.27 -32.83
C TYR A 61 -25.88 6.92 -33.53
N ALA A 62 -25.98 8.25 -33.55
CA ALA A 62 -27.03 8.94 -34.29
C ALA A 62 -26.92 8.59 -35.79
N GLY A 63 -28.03 8.11 -36.35
CA GLY A 63 -28.13 7.68 -37.73
C GLY A 63 -27.71 6.22 -37.96
N ARG A 64 -27.38 5.45 -36.92
CA ARG A 64 -26.79 4.11 -37.00
C ARG A 64 -27.55 3.07 -36.17
N ASP A 65 -27.20 1.81 -36.39
CA ASP A 65 -27.63 0.68 -35.55
C ASP A 65 -26.69 0.55 -34.36
N ALA A 66 -27.24 0.72 -33.15
CA ALA A 66 -26.51 0.68 -31.89
C ALA A 66 -26.73 -0.63 -31.13
N THR A 67 -27.39 -1.63 -31.73
CA THR A 67 -27.79 -2.85 -31.02
C THR A 67 -26.61 -3.55 -30.34
N GLU A 68 -25.50 -3.74 -31.05
CA GLU A 68 -24.30 -4.40 -30.50
C GLU A 68 -23.62 -3.59 -29.38
N ALA A 69 -23.71 -2.26 -29.42
CA ALA A 69 -23.18 -1.40 -28.36
C ALA A 69 -24.13 -1.29 -27.16
N PHE A 70 -25.44 -1.47 -27.39
CA PHE A 70 -26.49 -1.29 -26.41
C PHE A 70 -26.71 -2.55 -25.55
N GLU A 71 -26.77 -3.74 -26.16
CA GLU A 71 -27.10 -5.00 -25.48
C GLU A 71 -26.13 -5.41 -24.36
N PRO A 72 -24.80 -5.22 -24.45
CA PRO A 72 -23.87 -5.67 -23.41
C PRO A 72 -24.00 -4.92 -22.08
N ILE A 73 -24.54 -3.69 -22.12
CA ILE A 73 -24.50 -2.72 -21.02
C ILE A 73 -25.88 -2.39 -20.43
N HIS A 74 -26.98 -2.77 -21.09
CA HIS A 74 -28.35 -2.44 -20.65
C HIS A 74 -29.23 -3.68 -20.45
N PRO A 75 -30.16 -3.68 -19.45
CA PRO A 75 -31.19 -4.71 -19.34
C PRO A 75 -32.27 -4.53 -20.42
N ASP A 76 -32.91 -5.64 -20.82
CA ASP A 76 -33.86 -5.66 -21.95
C ASP A 76 -35.05 -4.70 -21.83
N ASN A 77 -35.43 -4.34 -20.60
CA ASN A 77 -36.57 -3.47 -20.31
C ASN A 77 -36.20 -1.99 -20.10
N VAL A 78 -34.92 -1.61 -20.23
CA VAL A 78 -34.50 -0.22 -19.95
C VAL A 78 -35.18 0.79 -20.88
N ILE A 79 -35.43 0.39 -22.13
CA ILE A 79 -36.10 1.23 -23.15
C ILE A 79 -37.51 1.55 -22.69
N GLU A 80 -38.28 0.55 -22.26
CA GLU A 80 -39.66 0.71 -21.79
C GLU A 80 -39.75 1.48 -20.47
N LYS A 81 -38.71 1.37 -19.62
CA LYS A 81 -38.65 2.02 -18.31
C LYS A 81 -38.33 3.52 -18.41
N HIS A 82 -37.49 3.93 -19.37
CA HIS A 82 -36.93 5.28 -19.41
C HIS A 82 -37.34 6.11 -20.63
N LEU A 83 -37.78 5.48 -21.73
CA LEU A 83 -38.24 6.19 -22.92
C LEU A 83 -39.77 6.23 -22.96
N ARG A 84 -40.31 7.38 -23.40
CA ARG A 84 -41.74 7.51 -23.64
C ARG A 84 -42.13 6.67 -24.85
N ARG A 85 -43.38 6.16 -24.89
CA ARG A 85 -43.86 5.30 -25.98
C ARG A 85 -43.73 5.96 -27.36
N GLU A 86 -43.84 7.29 -27.41
CA GLU A 86 -43.76 8.08 -28.64
C GLU A 86 -42.32 8.20 -29.18
N ALA A 87 -41.30 7.84 -28.38
CA ALA A 87 -39.91 7.81 -28.82
C ALA A 87 -39.60 6.59 -29.71
N ASN A 88 -40.41 5.52 -29.65
CA ASN A 88 -40.28 4.38 -30.56
C ASN A 88 -41.09 4.65 -31.84
N LEU A 89 -40.39 4.85 -32.96
CA LEU A 89 -40.99 5.15 -34.26
C LEU A 89 -41.41 3.88 -35.02
N GLY A 90 -41.02 2.68 -34.54
CA GLY A 90 -41.39 1.39 -35.11
C GLY A 90 -40.23 0.64 -35.80
N PRO A 91 -40.49 -0.56 -36.36
CA PRO A 91 -39.48 -1.40 -37.01
C PRO A 91 -38.95 -0.75 -38.28
N VAL A 92 -37.65 -0.80 -38.56
CA VAL A 92 -37.05 -0.16 -39.73
C VAL A 92 -37.65 -0.68 -41.05
N ALA A 93 -37.89 0.22 -42.02
CA ALA A 93 -38.71 -0.06 -43.21
C ALA A 93 -38.07 -0.98 -44.27
N ASP A 94 -36.74 -1.19 -44.24
CA ASP A 94 -36.04 -2.03 -45.22
C ASP A 94 -35.81 -3.44 -44.65
N SER A 95 -36.57 -4.43 -45.13
CA SER A 95 -36.42 -5.84 -44.78
C SER A 95 -35.43 -6.59 -45.69
N ASP A 96 -34.27 -6.02 -45.97
CA ASP A 96 -33.20 -6.71 -46.70
C ASP A 96 -32.15 -7.26 -45.73
N MET A 97 -32.25 -8.56 -45.46
CA MET A 97 -31.31 -9.40 -44.69
C MET A 97 -29.94 -9.59 -45.39
N ASN A 98 -29.51 -8.69 -46.28
CA ASN A 98 -28.30 -8.90 -47.10
C ASN A 98 -27.42 -7.68 -47.36
N THR A 99 -27.53 -6.62 -46.55
CA THR A 99 -26.46 -5.60 -46.46
C THR A 99 -25.67 -5.85 -45.17
N ALA A 100 -24.46 -6.38 -45.34
CA ALA A 100 -23.53 -6.62 -44.25
C ALA A 100 -23.35 -5.33 -43.41
N PRO A 101 -23.30 -5.43 -42.07
CA PRO A 101 -23.05 -4.27 -41.22
C PRO A 101 -21.72 -3.64 -41.64
N VAL A 102 -21.71 -2.32 -41.84
CA VAL A 102 -20.48 -1.55 -41.95
C VAL A 102 -19.83 -1.56 -40.56
N SER A 103 -19.11 -2.64 -40.27
CA SER A 103 -18.30 -2.82 -39.09
C SER A 103 -17.16 -1.81 -39.14
N ALA A 104 -17.20 -0.79 -38.31
CA ALA A 104 -15.97 -0.11 -37.93
C ALA A 104 -15.11 -1.13 -37.16
N PRO A 105 -13.86 -1.40 -37.57
CA PRO A 105 -13.03 -2.34 -36.85
C PRO A 105 -12.57 -1.69 -35.55
N ILE A 106 -13.30 -1.92 -34.45
CA ILE A 106 -12.61 -2.08 -33.18
C ILE A 106 -11.90 -3.41 -33.30
N LYS A 107 -10.65 -3.38 -33.79
CA LYS A 107 -9.74 -4.50 -33.61
C LYS A 107 -9.62 -4.70 -32.11
N MET A 108 -10.31 -5.71 -31.57
CA MET A 108 -9.76 -6.46 -30.45
C MET A 108 -8.37 -6.91 -30.89
N SER A 109 -7.33 -6.25 -30.39
CA SER A 109 -5.97 -6.70 -30.59
C SER A 109 -5.83 -8.00 -29.79
N SER A 110 -6.16 -9.12 -30.41
CA SER A 110 -5.70 -10.44 -30.01
C SER A 110 -4.19 -10.50 -30.29
N SER A 111 -3.38 -9.94 -29.40
CA SER A 111 -1.97 -10.31 -29.31
C SER A 111 -1.88 -11.63 -28.54
N GLY A 112 -2.29 -12.74 -29.18
CA GLY A 112 -1.70 -14.05 -28.90
C GLY A 112 -0.34 -14.09 -29.63
N SER A 113 0.77 -14.50 -29.03
CA SER A 113 0.95 -15.58 -28.08
C SER A 113 2.10 -15.25 -27.10
N SER A 114 2.03 -15.69 -25.85
CA SER A 114 2.61 -16.99 -25.52
C SER A 114 1.93 -17.59 -24.28
N LEU A 115 1.44 -18.84 -24.46
CA LEU A 115 0.79 -19.74 -23.49
C LEU A 115 -0.67 -19.40 -23.13
N GLU A 116 -1.61 -19.58 -24.07
CA GLU A 116 -3.04 -19.76 -23.73
C GLU A 116 -3.21 -21.07 -22.96
N LYS A 117 -2.94 -21.02 -21.65
CA LYS A 117 -3.34 -22.07 -20.73
C LYS A 117 -4.86 -22.15 -20.75
N SER A 118 -5.40 -23.36 -20.92
CA SER A 118 -6.83 -23.60 -20.74
C SER A 118 -7.30 -23.08 -19.38
N ILE A 119 -8.58 -22.69 -19.23
CA ILE A 119 -9.12 -22.24 -17.93
C ILE A 119 -8.77 -23.20 -16.79
N PRO A 120 -8.87 -24.54 -16.93
CA PRO A 120 -8.41 -25.48 -15.91
C PRO A 120 -6.92 -25.34 -15.54
N SER A 121 -6.05 -25.11 -16.53
CA SER A 121 -4.62 -24.91 -16.32
C SER A 121 -4.32 -23.57 -15.63
N LEU A 122 -5.02 -22.50 -16.01
CA LEU A 122 -4.94 -21.19 -15.32
C LEU A 122 -5.39 -21.28 -13.87
N LEU A 123 -6.54 -21.93 -13.61
CA LEU A 123 -7.07 -22.13 -12.26
C LEU A 123 -6.13 -22.97 -11.38
N ARG A 124 -5.33 -23.86 -11.98
CA ARG A 124 -4.29 -24.62 -11.27
C ARG A 124 -3.12 -23.72 -10.87
N SER A 125 -2.74 -22.76 -11.71
CA SER A 125 -1.65 -21.81 -11.39
C SER A 125 -2.06 -20.67 -10.46
N VAL A 126 -3.37 -20.42 -10.29
CA VAL A 126 -3.87 -19.45 -9.30
C VAL A 126 -3.79 -20.08 -7.90
N VAL A 127 -2.86 -19.58 -7.10
CA VAL A 127 -2.58 -20.05 -5.74
C VAL A 127 -3.25 -19.15 -4.71
N ASN A 128 -3.38 -17.85 -4.99
CA ASN A 128 -3.90 -16.88 -4.04
C ASN A 128 -4.74 -15.78 -4.72
N ILE A 129 -5.39 -14.92 -3.93
CA ILE A 129 -6.31 -13.88 -4.45
C ILE A 129 -5.64 -12.85 -5.37
N ASN A 130 -4.39 -12.47 -5.10
CA ASN A 130 -3.68 -11.48 -5.93
C ASN A 130 -3.36 -12.03 -7.32
N ASP A 131 -3.26 -13.35 -7.49
CA ASP A 131 -3.03 -13.95 -8.81
C ASP A 131 -4.23 -13.72 -9.74
N PHE A 132 -5.45 -13.61 -9.21
CA PHE A 132 -6.62 -13.26 -10.02
C PHE A 132 -6.53 -11.83 -10.57
N GLU A 133 -5.93 -10.89 -9.84
CA GLU A 133 -5.72 -9.52 -10.36
C GLU A 133 -4.80 -9.54 -11.58
N LEU A 134 -3.71 -10.33 -11.52
CA LEU A 134 -2.79 -10.53 -12.65
C LEU A 134 -3.49 -11.20 -13.84
N VAL A 135 -4.29 -12.23 -13.58
CA VAL A 135 -5.07 -12.88 -14.65
C VAL A 135 -6.07 -11.92 -15.27
N ALA A 136 -6.77 -11.12 -14.45
CA ALA A 136 -7.72 -10.14 -14.92
C ALA A 136 -7.04 -9.03 -15.74
N SER A 137 -5.84 -8.59 -15.37
CA SER A 137 -5.10 -7.56 -16.13
C SER A 137 -4.69 -8.03 -17.53
N GLN A 138 -4.53 -9.33 -17.72
CA GLN A 138 -4.16 -9.94 -19.01
C GLN A 138 -5.38 -10.28 -19.86
N LYS A 139 -6.51 -10.61 -19.22
CA LYS A 139 -7.70 -11.13 -19.91
C LYS A 139 -8.78 -10.08 -20.18
N LEU A 140 -8.93 -9.10 -19.30
CA LEU A 140 -9.98 -8.10 -19.43
C LEU A 140 -9.57 -6.99 -20.41
N PRO A 141 -10.53 -6.41 -21.15
CA PRO A 141 -10.28 -5.17 -21.89
C PRO A 141 -9.74 -4.08 -20.95
N ALA A 142 -8.80 -3.26 -21.45
CA ALA A 142 -8.12 -2.23 -20.64
C ALA A 142 -9.09 -1.33 -19.86
N ARG A 143 -10.20 -0.91 -20.50
CA ARG A 143 -11.27 -0.12 -19.87
C ARG A 143 -11.96 -0.85 -18.71
N SER A 144 -12.24 -2.14 -18.88
CA SER A 144 -12.87 -2.96 -17.84
C SER A 144 -11.93 -3.19 -16.67
N PHE A 145 -10.65 -3.50 -16.95
CA PHE A 145 -9.64 -3.66 -15.91
C PHE A 145 -9.42 -2.35 -15.14
N ALA A 146 -9.31 -1.21 -15.83
CA ALA A 146 -9.16 0.10 -15.20
C ALA A 146 -10.35 0.45 -14.30
N PHE A 147 -11.58 0.19 -14.74
CA PHE A 147 -12.78 0.42 -13.95
C PHE A 147 -12.75 -0.31 -12.60
N PHE A 148 -12.28 -1.56 -12.59
CA PHE A 148 -12.15 -2.36 -11.36
C PHE A 148 -10.95 -1.94 -10.52
N LYS A 149 -9.81 -1.67 -11.17
CA LYS A 149 -8.55 -1.34 -10.52
C LYS A 149 -8.60 0.04 -9.85
N SER A 150 -9.31 0.99 -10.44
CA SER A 150 -9.22 2.40 -10.05
C SER A 150 -9.66 2.69 -8.61
N GLY A 151 -8.95 3.65 -8.01
CA GLY A 151 -9.31 4.40 -6.80
C GLY A 151 -9.67 5.85 -7.14
N ALA A 152 -10.02 6.63 -6.12
CA ALA A 152 -10.13 8.08 -6.24
C ALA A 152 -8.73 8.71 -6.27
N GLU A 153 -8.58 9.81 -7.02
CA GLU A 153 -7.39 10.68 -7.05
C GLU A 153 -6.08 9.88 -7.14
N ASP A 154 -5.19 10.04 -6.16
CA ASP A 154 -3.85 9.44 -6.12
C ASP A 154 -3.86 7.93 -5.78
N GLU A 155 -5.02 7.38 -5.42
CA GLU A 155 -5.23 5.98 -5.00
C GLU A 155 -4.49 5.60 -3.70
N GLU A 156 -4.09 6.57 -2.89
CA GLU A 156 -3.41 6.35 -1.60
C GLU A 156 -4.33 5.61 -0.63
N THR A 157 -5.61 5.99 -0.53
CA THR A 157 -6.61 5.30 0.29
C THR A 157 -6.79 3.84 -0.15
N VAL A 158 -6.65 3.53 -1.43
CA VAL A 158 -6.66 2.13 -1.92
C VAL A 158 -5.48 1.36 -1.34
N GLN A 159 -4.31 1.99 -1.29
CA GLN A 159 -3.09 1.41 -0.75
C GLN A 159 -3.14 1.30 0.79
N TRP A 160 -3.64 2.31 1.49
CA TRP A 160 -3.82 2.31 2.94
C TRP A 160 -4.78 1.22 3.39
N ASN A 161 -5.91 1.04 2.69
CA ASN A 161 -6.82 -0.09 2.94
C ASN A 161 -6.09 -1.44 2.94
N ARG A 162 -5.12 -1.65 2.04
CA ARG A 162 -4.32 -2.88 1.99
C ARG A 162 -3.24 -2.92 3.07
N ASN A 163 -2.57 -1.80 3.30
CA ASN A 163 -1.44 -1.72 4.21
C ASN A 163 -1.85 -1.77 5.69
N SER A 164 -3.02 -1.27 6.06
CA SER A 164 -3.47 -1.27 7.46
C SER A 164 -3.64 -2.68 8.02
N TRP A 165 -4.11 -3.65 7.23
CA TRP A 165 -4.16 -5.06 7.66
C TRP A 165 -2.77 -5.64 7.91
N LYS A 166 -1.76 -5.16 7.17
CA LYS A 166 -0.35 -5.56 7.34
C LYS A 166 0.30 -4.93 8.56
N ARG A 167 -0.32 -3.96 9.24
CA ARG A 167 0.22 -3.40 10.50
C ARG A 167 -0.11 -4.27 11.71
N ILE A 168 -1.14 -5.11 11.61
CA ILE A 168 -1.57 -6.02 12.67
C ILE A 168 -0.80 -7.35 12.57
N ARG A 169 -0.21 -7.80 13.67
CA ARG A 169 0.46 -9.11 13.82
C ARG A 169 -0.41 -10.05 14.65
N PHE A 170 -0.16 -11.36 14.56
CA PHE A 170 -0.87 -12.36 15.36
C PHE A 170 -0.08 -12.74 16.61
N CYS A 171 -0.81 -13.05 17.68
CA CYS A 171 -0.29 -13.72 18.87
C CYS A 171 -0.85 -15.16 18.90
N PRO A 172 -0.19 -16.15 18.28
CA PRO A 172 -0.67 -17.53 18.27
C PRO A 172 -0.65 -18.17 19.66
N ARG A 173 -1.47 -19.19 19.86
CA ARG A 173 -1.51 -20.00 21.08
C ARG A 173 -1.14 -21.44 20.76
N VAL A 174 0.03 -21.86 21.23
CA VAL A 174 0.61 -23.18 20.94
C VAL A 174 0.08 -24.26 21.90
N LEU A 175 0.35 -25.53 21.58
CA LEU A 175 -0.04 -26.71 22.36
C LEU A 175 -1.56 -26.83 22.62
N ARG A 176 -2.39 -26.30 21.71
CA ARG A 176 -3.84 -26.47 21.74
C ARG A 176 -4.28 -27.59 20.80
N PRO A 177 -5.21 -28.46 21.21
CA PRO A 177 -5.70 -29.53 20.36
C PRO A 177 -6.67 -29.00 19.30
N ILE A 178 -6.14 -28.62 18.13
CA ILE A 178 -6.95 -28.19 16.97
C ILE A 178 -7.16 -29.38 16.03
N ARG A 179 -8.32 -30.03 16.12
CA ARG A 179 -8.69 -31.16 15.24
C ARG A 179 -9.62 -30.75 14.11
N THR A 180 -10.49 -29.79 14.38
CA THR A 180 -11.52 -29.30 13.46
C THR A 180 -11.67 -27.80 13.64
N ILE A 181 -12.02 -27.10 12.57
CA ILE A 181 -12.22 -25.65 12.57
C ILE A 181 -13.63 -25.36 12.09
N ASP A 182 -14.38 -24.63 12.91
CA ASP A 182 -15.71 -24.13 12.58
C ASP A 182 -15.61 -22.69 12.05
N LEU A 183 -15.88 -22.54 10.76
CA LEU A 183 -15.95 -21.25 10.09
C LEU A 183 -17.37 -20.66 10.03
N THR A 184 -18.37 -21.34 10.60
CA THR A 184 -19.74 -20.84 10.52
C THR A 184 -19.92 -19.59 11.36
N THR A 185 -20.72 -18.66 10.85
CA THR A 185 -21.10 -17.44 11.58
C THR A 185 -22.50 -17.00 11.15
N SER A 186 -23.03 -15.99 11.84
CA SER A 186 -24.26 -15.31 11.45
C SER A 186 -23.96 -13.86 11.10
N ILE A 187 -24.50 -13.40 9.97
CA ILE A 187 -24.41 -12.00 9.53
C ILE A 187 -25.85 -11.49 9.42
N LEU A 188 -26.21 -10.51 10.24
CA LEU A 188 -27.56 -9.94 10.35
C LEU A 188 -28.62 -11.02 10.59
N GLY A 189 -28.31 -11.97 11.46
CA GLY A 189 -29.20 -13.07 11.86
C GLY A 189 -29.28 -14.25 10.88
N THR A 190 -28.67 -14.16 9.69
CA THR A 190 -28.61 -15.29 8.74
C THR A 190 -27.31 -16.05 8.89
N LYS A 191 -27.39 -17.39 9.01
CA LYS A 191 -26.22 -18.28 9.14
C LYS A 191 -25.56 -18.53 7.78
N TYR A 192 -24.23 -18.43 7.74
CA TYR A 192 -23.39 -18.72 6.57
C TYR A 192 -22.25 -19.68 6.93
N SER A 193 -21.68 -20.33 5.92
CA SER A 193 -20.59 -21.30 6.09
C SER A 193 -19.23 -20.67 6.38
N THR A 194 -19.09 -19.37 6.14
CA THR A 194 -17.87 -18.59 6.32
C THR A 194 -18.19 -17.17 6.77
N PRO A 195 -17.23 -16.47 7.40
CA PRO A 195 -17.43 -15.08 7.83
C PRO A 195 -17.13 -14.04 6.75
N PHE A 196 -16.71 -14.47 5.57
CA PHE A 196 -16.50 -13.59 4.43
C PHE A 196 -17.58 -13.75 3.38
N PHE A 197 -17.77 -12.70 2.57
CA PHE A 197 -18.84 -12.63 1.58
C PHE A 197 -18.44 -11.83 0.34
N ILE A 198 -19.21 -11.98 -0.73
CA ILE A 198 -19.05 -11.20 -1.97
C ILE A 198 -19.73 -9.84 -1.79
N CYS A 199 -18.96 -8.75 -1.83
CA CYS A 199 -19.48 -7.38 -1.69
C CYS A 199 -20.40 -6.98 -2.84
N PRO A 200 -21.31 -6.00 -2.61
CA PRO A 200 -22.07 -5.37 -3.68
C PRO A 200 -21.13 -4.48 -4.49
N ALA A 201 -20.61 -5.01 -5.59
CA ALA A 201 -19.73 -4.31 -6.50
C ALA A 201 -20.29 -4.37 -7.93
N GLY A 202 -20.81 -3.24 -8.40
CA GLY A 202 -21.41 -3.13 -9.74
C GLY A 202 -20.43 -3.36 -10.87
N GLY A 203 -20.98 -3.62 -12.07
CA GLY A 203 -20.17 -3.81 -13.28
C GLY A 203 -19.63 -5.22 -13.47
N ALA A 204 -20.20 -6.24 -12.80
CA ALA A 204 -19.75 -7.64 -12.95
C ALA A 204 -19.75 -8.14 -14.41
N LYS A 205 -20.63 -7.61 -15.28
CA LYS A 205 -20.62 -7.92 -16.72
C LYS A 205 -19.39 -7.42 -17.47
N LEU A 206 -18.68 -6.42 -16.94
CA LEU A 206 -17.38 -5.97 -17.47
C LEU A 206 -16.27 -7.01 -17.22
N ALA A 207 -16.44 -7.89 -16.23
CA ALA A 207 -15.52 -9.00 -15.98
C ALA A 207 -15.87 -10.22 -16.84
N HIS A 208 -17.15 -10.56 -16.93
CA HIS A 208 -17.63 -11.74 -17.65
C HIS A 208 -19.12 -11.63 -18.00
N PRO A 209 -19.58 -12.13 -19.17
CA PRO A 209 -20.99 -12.01 -19.58
C PRO A 209 -22.03 -12.55 -18.58
N SER A 210 -21.66 -13.55 -17.77
CA SER A 210 -22.53 -14.11 -16.72
C SER A 210 -22.74 -13.19 -15.51
N GLY A 211 -21.88 -12.17 -15.34
CA GLY A 211 -21.96 -11.16 -14.28
C GLY A 211 -22.32 -11.70 -12.89
N ASP A 212 -23.24 -11.00 -12.23
CA ASP A 212 -23.71 -11.30 -10.87
C ASP A 212 -24.43 -12.66 -10.74
N LEU A 213 -24.92 -13.26 -11.83
CA LEU A 213 -25.50 -14.60 -11.77
C LEU A 213 -24.44 -15.65 -11.40
N ALA A 214 -23.23 -15.53 -11.95
CA ALA A 214 -22.13 -16.45 -11.60
C ALA A 214 -21.66 -16.24 -10.15
N LEU A 215 -21.60 -14.99 -9.68
CA LEU A 215 -21.29 -14.69 -8.28
C LEU A 215 -22.34 -15.31 -7.35
N THR A 216 -23.62 -15.16 -7.69
CA THR A 216 -24.75 -15.72 -6.93
C THR A 216 -24.68 -17.25 -6.85
N LYS A 217 -24.51 -17.92 -8.00
CA LYS A 217 -24.43 -19.39 -8.07
C LYS A 217 -23.23 -19.95 -7.31
N ALA A 218 -22.05 -19.37 -7.50
CA ALA A 218 -20.85 -19.78 -6.78
C ALA A 218 -21.00 -19.57 -5.27
N ALA A 219 -21.56 -18.44 -4.84
CA ALA A 219 -21.82 -18.18 -3.44
C ALA A 219 -22.80 -19.20 -2.84
N GLY A 220 -23.87 -19.55 -3.57
CA GLY A 220 -24.87 -20.53 -3.15
C GLY A 220 -24.29 -21.93 -3.00
N LYS A 221 -23.47 -22.36 -3.98
CA LYS A 221 -22.73 -23.63 -3.93
C LYS A 221 -21.87 -23.76 -2.67
N HIS A 222 -21.28 -22.66 -2.22
CA HIS A 222 -20.38 -22.64 -1.06
C HIS A 222 -21.05 -22.27 0.25
N GLY A 223 -22.34 -21.90 0.25
CA GLY A 223 -23.07 -21.44 1.42
C GLY A 223 -22.58 -20.10 1.99
N ILE A 224 -22.00 -19.23 1.15
CA ILE A 224 -21.53 -17.90 1.56
C ILE A 224 -22.53 -16.82 1.11
N LEU A 225 -22.49 -15.66 1.75
CA LEU A 225 -23.33 -14.53 1.35
C LEU A 225 -22.85 -13.94 0.01
N HIS A 226 -23.81 -13.67 -0.89
CA HIS A 226 -23.64 -12.71 -1.95
C HIS A 226 -24.53 -11.50 -1.63
N TRP A 227 -23.89 -10.36 -1.37
CA TRP A 227 -24.59 -9.11 -1.20
C TRP A 227 -24.69 -8.42 -2.57
N VAL A 228 -25.90 -8.38 -3.11
CA VAL A 228 -26.13 -8.03 -4.51
C VAL A 228 -26.05 -6.51 -4.70
N PRO A 229 -25.29 -6.00 -5.68
CA PRO A 229 -25.24 -4.57 -5.98
C PRO A 229 -26.53 -4.07 -6.63
N ASN A 230 -26.93 -2.83 -6.30
CA ASN A 230 -28.11 -2.19 -6.90
C ASN A 230 -27.95 -2.05 -8.43
N ASN A 231 -26.74 -1.72 -8.89
CA ASN A 231 -26.39 -1.50 -10.30
C ASN A 231 -25.90 -2.78 -11.01
N THR A 232 -26.53 -3.91 -10.69
CA THR A 232 -26.33 -5.17 -11.41
C THR A 232 -26.94 -5.11 -12.83
N GLY A 233 -26.38 -5.89 -13.76
CA GLY A 233 -26.91 -6.04 -15.12
C GLY A 233 -28.09 -7.02 -15.25
N TYR A 234 -28.71 -7.42 -14.13
CA TYR A 234 -29.81 -8.39 -14.05
C TYR A 234 -30.95 -7.86 -13.19
N SER A 235 -32.18 -8.31 -13.44
CA SER A 235 -33.29 -8.02 -12.54
C SER A 235 -33.12 -8.73 -11.19
N GLN A 236 -33.69 -8.14 -10.13
CA GLN A 236 -33.76 -8.80 -8.80
C GLN A 236 -34.35 -10.20 -8.89
N LYS A 237 -35.36 -10.40 -9.76
CA LYS A 237 -35.99 -11.71 -9.96
C LYS A 237 -35.01 -12.72 -10.56
N GLN A 238 -34.22 -12.36 -11.56
CA GLN A 238 -33.25 -13.27 -12.16
C GLN A 238 -32.18 -13.72 -11.14
N LEU A 239 -31.74 -12.82 -10.26
CA LEU A 239 -30.77 -13.16 -9.20
C LEU A 239 -31.41 -14.01 -8.10
N ALA A 240 -32.63 -13.66 -7.71
CA ALA A 240 -33.46 -14.47 -6.82
C ALA A 240 -33.69 -15.88 -7.36
N ASP A 241 -33.96 -16.04 -8.67
CA ASP A 241 -34.17 -17.34 -9.31
C ASP A 241 -32.85 -18.15 -9.45
N ALA A 242 -31.70 -17.48 -9.51
CA ALA A 242 -30.39 -18.11 -9.66
C ALA A 242 -29.78 -18.60 -8.34
N ARG A 243 -30.42 -18.32 -7.20
CA ARG A 243 -29.93 -18.74 -5.88
C ARG A 243 -30.04 -20.25 -5.70
N ALA A 244 -29.15 -20.82 -4.89
CA ALA A 244 -29.33 -22.18 -4.39
C ALA A 244 -30.53 -22.25 -3.41
N GLU A 245 -31.14 -23.41 -3.24
CA GLU A 245 -32.38 -23.57 -2.46
C GLU A 245 -32.30 -23.01 -1.03
N THR A 246 -31.15 -23.17 -0.35
CA THR A 246 -30.92 -22.68 1.01
C THR A 246 -30.22 -21.32 1.06
N GLN A 247 -29.93 -20.70 -0.09
CA GLN A 247 -29.17 -19.46 -0.16
C GLN A 247 -30.06 -18.24 0.08
N THR A 248 -29.64 -17.41 1.03
CA THR A 248 -30.26 -16.11 1.30
C THR A 248 -29.41 -14.98 0.71
N LEU A 249 -30.05 -14.08 -0.04
CA LEU A 249 -29.42 -12.92 -0.67
C LEU A 249 -29.76 -11.63 0.07
N TYR A 250 -28.79 -10.70 0.11
CA TYR A 250 -28.97 -9.34 0.60
C TYR A 250 -28.89 -8.34 -0.55
N TRP A 251 -29.53 -7.18 -0.40
CA TRP A 251 -29.64 -6.17 -1.45
C TRP A 251 -28.97 -4.86 -1.03
N GLN A 252 -28.16 -4.28 -1.92
CA GLN A 252 -27.60 -2.95 -1.71
C GLN A 252 -28.57 -1.88 -2.23
N ILE A 253 -28.68 -0.79 -1.50
CA ILE A 253 -29.57 0.34 -1.78
C ILE A 253 -28.74 1.58 -2.07
N TYR A 254 -29.11 2.25 -3.15
CA TYR A 254 -28.85 3.66 -3.33
C TYR A 254 -30.18 4.40 -3.34
N ALA A 255 -30.32 5.37 -2.43
CA ALA A 255 -31.50 6.23 -2.41
C ALA A 255 -31.45 7.16 -3.61
N LEU A 256 -32.28 6.91 -4.62
CA LEU A 256 -32.37 7.75 -5.80
C LEU A 256 -33.12 9.03 -5.47
N GLU A 257 -32.90 10.08 -6.26
CA GLU A 257 -33.59 11.37 -6.11
C GLU A 257 -35.12 11.22 -6.02
N ASP A 258 -35.72 10.35 -6.83
CA ASP A 258 -37.09 9.87 -6.63
C ASP A 258 -37.10 8.64 -5.70
N LEU A 259 -37.28 8.89 -4.41
CA LEU A 259 -37.35 7.85 -3.37
C LEU A 259 -38.43 6.79 -3.66
N SER A 260 -39.51 7.12 -4.39
CA SER A 260 -40.58 6.18 -4.70
C SER A 260 -40.11 5.03 -5.59
N VAL A 261 -39.07 5.25 -6.40
CA VAL A 261 -38.40 4.21 -7.20
C VAL A 261 -37.68 3.25 -6.27
N THR A 262 -36.86 3.78 -5.34
CA THR A 262 -36.13 2.97 -4.37
C THR A 262 -37.07 2.20 -3.45
N GLU A 263 -38.19 2.78 -3.02
CA GLU A 263 -39.22 2.10 -2.23
C GLU A 263 -39.81 0.88 -2.94
N LYS A 264 -40.11 1.00 -4.24
CA LYS A 264 -40.61 -0.11 -5.05
C LYS A 264 -39.56 -1.22 -5.18
N GLU A 265 -38.29 -0.85 -5.37
CA GLU A 265 -37.18 -1.82 -5.46
C GLU A 265 -36.98 -2.57 -4.13
N ILE A 266 -37.10 -1.90 -2.99
CA ILE A 266 -37.03 -2.54 -1.66
C ILE A 266 -38.19 -3.52 -1.49
N LYS A 267 -39.43 -3.08 -1.75
CA LYS A 267 -40.63 -3.93 -1.64
C LYS A 267 -40.55 -5.15 -2.56
N GLN A 268 -40.03 -4.97 -3.78
CA GLN A 268 -39.81 -6.06 -4.71
C GLN A 268 -38.76 -7.05 -4.18
N ALA A 269 -37.63 -6.58 -3.67
CA ALA A 269 -36.61 -7.43 -3.07
C ALA A 269 -37.18 -8.24 -1.89
N ILE A 270 -37.99 -7.64 -1.02
CA ILE A 270 -38.68 -8.34 0.06
C ILE A 270 -39.57 -9.46 -0.49
N SER A 271 -40.39 -9.17 -1.50
CA SER A 271 -41.28 -10.16 -2.12
C SER A 271 -40.54 -11.33 -2.78
N LEU A 272 -39.30 -11.09 -3.20
CA LEU A 272 -38.42 -12.09 -3.82
C LEU A 272 -37.60 -12.87 -2.80
N GLY A 273 -37.72 -12.57 -1.50
CA GLY A 273 -37.08 -13.31 -0.41
C GLY A 273 -35.69 -12.79 0.00
N TYR A 274 -35.31 -11.57 -0.39
CA TYR A 274 -34.12 -10.93 0.16
C TYR A 274 -34.36 -10.62 1.65
N ARG A 275 -33.31 -10.77 2.49
CA ARG A 275 -33.47 -10.75 3.96
C ARG A 275 -32.77 -9.61 4.69
N ALA A 276 -31.92 -8.84 4.03
CA ALA A 276 -31.34 -7.64 4.63
C ALA A 276 -30.94 -6.63 3.55
N PHE A 277 -30.73 -5.39 3.97
CA PHE A 277 -30.42 -4.26 3.10
C PHE A 277 -29.18 -3.49 3.55
N ALA A 278 -28.40 -2.97 2.61
CA ALA A 278 -27.33 -2.01 2.89
C ALA A 278 -27.61 -0.68 2.22
N LEU A 279 -27.85 0.38 2.99
CA LEU A 279 -27.90 1.74 2.46
C LEU A 279 -26.46 2.26 2.33
N THR A 280 -26.02 2.50 1.09
CA THR A 280 -24.67 3.02 0.85
C THR A 280 -24.66 4.55 0.92
N VAL A 281 -23.85 5.10 1.84
CA VAL A 281 -23.80 6.54 2.16
C VAL A 281 -22.45 7.20 1.84
N ASP A 282 -21.39 6.43 1.61
CA ASP A 282 -20.04 6.93 1.26
C ASP A 282 -19.90 7.46 -0.19
N ALA A 283 -21.01 7.56 -0.91
CA ALA A 283 -20.99 7.85 -2.33
C ALA A 283 -22.07 8.84 -2.78
N ASN A 284 -22.35 9.85 -1.96
CA ASN A 284 -23.23 10.98 -2.28
C ASN A 284 -22.77 11.80 -3.51
N ARG A 285 -21.47 11.81 -3.80
CA ARG A 285 -20.86 12.23 -5.05
C ARG A 285 -20.03 11.08 -5.62
N VAL A 286 -19.73 11.12 -6.91
CA VAL A 286 -18.85 10.12 -7.52
C VAL A 286 -17.40 10.51 -7.28
N GLY A 287 -16.58 9.61 -6.74
CA GLY A 287 -15.15 9.87 -6.57
C GLY A 287 -14.43 10.04 -7.91
N LYS A 288 -13.36 10.85 -7.92
CA LYS A 288 -12.60 11.17 -9.13
C LYS A 288 -11.63 10.03 -9.48
N ARG A 289 -12.06 9.10 -10.34
CA ARG A 289 -11.27 7.90 -10.68
C ARG A 289 -10.40 8.12 -11.91
N GLU A 290 -9.21 8.65 -11.73
CA GLU A 290 -8.42 9.21 -12.83
C GLU A 290 -7.96 8.18 -13.88
N ARG A 291 -7.76 6.91 -13.50
CA ARG A 291 -7.47 5.85 -14.48
C ARG A 291 -8.60 5.66 -15.49
N ASP A 292 -9.85 5.76 -15.04
CA ASP A 292 -11.02 5.70 -15.91
C ASP A 292 -11.06 6.91 -16.83
N VAL A 293 -10.89 8.10 -16.27
CA VAL A 293 -10.93 9.37 -17.01
C VAL A 293 -9.89 9.38 -18.14
N ARG A 294 -8.65 8.98 -17.86
CA ARG A 294 -7.57 8.91 -18.86
C ARG A 294 -7.90 7.97 -20.03
N LEU A 295 -8.57 6.85 -19.78
CA LEU A 295 -8.97 5.93 -20.85
C LEU A 295 -10.15 6.46 -21.66
N ILE A 296 -11.10 7.14 -21.02
CA ILE A 296 -12.21 7.80 -21.72
C ILE A 296 -11.66 8.86 -22.68
N ILE A 297 -10.81 9.77 -22.18
CA ILE A 297 -10.20 10.83 -22.98
C ILE A 297 -9.49 10.22 -24.19
N LYS A 298 -8.68 9.18 -23.96
CA LYS A 298 -7.96 8.49 -25.04
C LYS A 298 -8.91 7.86 -26.07
N GLU A 299 -10.03 7.26 -25.64
CA GLU A 299 -11.03 6.70 -26.55
C GLU A 299 -11.78 7.78 -27.34
N GLU A 300 -12.11 8.91 -26.70
CA GLU A 300 -12.78 10.05 -27.34
C GLU A 300 -11.86 10.74 -28.37
N GLU A 301 -10.59 10.93 -28.05
CA GLU A 301 -9.56 11.40 -28.98
C GLU A 301 -9.42 10.47 -30.19
N LEU A 302 -9.35 9.16 -29.96
CA LEU A 302 -9.29 8.15 -31.03
C LEU A 302 -10.57 8.12 -31.88
N ALA A 303 -11.72 8.49 -31.31
CA ALA A 303 -12.99 8.59 -32.01
C ALA A 303 -13.15 9.91 -32.81
N GLY A 304 -12.17 10.82 -32.74
CA GLY A 304 -12.21 12.11 -33.44
C GLY A 304 -13.15 13.13 -32.79
N ASN A 305 -13.56 12.90 -31.54
CA ASN A 305 -14.36 13.86 -30.79
C ASN A 305 -13.42 14.90 -30.16
N GLN A 306 -13.48 16.15 -30.60
CA GLN A 306 -12.89 17.27 -29.86
C GLN A 306 -13.79 17.56 -28.65
N ALA A 307 -13.44 17.04 -27.48
CA ALA A 307 -14.04 17.50 -26.24
C ALA A 307 -13.59 18.95 -25.98
N ASP A 308 -14.47 19.79 -25.44
CA ASP A 308 -14.07 21.11 -24.91
C ASP A 308 -12.95 20.90 -23.89
N GLU A 309 -11.74 21.41 -24.20
CA GLU A 309 -10.54 21.27 -23.35
C GLU A 309 -10.79 21.72 -21.90
N ASP A 310 -11.71 22.67 -21.71
CA ASP A 310 -12.06 23.25 -20.42
C ASP A 310 -12.88 22.32 -19.50
N ASN A 311 -13.51 21.26 -20.03
CA ASN A 311 -14.42 20.39 -19.26
C ASN A 311 -13.92 18.94 -19.06
N ALA A 312 -12.80 18.56 -19.65
CA ALA A 312 -12.23 17.21 -19.51
C ALA A 312 -11.90 16.83 -18.06
N PHE A 313 -11.59 17.82 -17.20
CA PHE A 313 -11.35 17.65 -15.77
C PHE A 313 -12.61 17.31 -14.95
N ALA A 314 -13.80 17.61 -15.49
CA ALA A 314 -15.10 17.39 -14.84
C ALA A 314 -15.73 16.04 -15.21
N SER A 315 -15.16 15.32 -16.18
CA SER A 315 -15.65 14.02 -16.63
C SER A 315 -15.58 13.00 -15.49
N GLY A 316 -16.75 12.64 -14.96
CA GLY A 316 -16.91 11.54 -14.02
C GLY A 316 -16.56 10.20 -14.67
N PRO A 317 -16.45 9.11 -13.89
CA PRO A 317 -15.94 7.87 -14.42
C PRO A 317 -16.97 7.13 -15.31
N THR A 318 -16.49 6.10 -16.03
CA THR A 318 -17.17 5.37 -17.14
C THR A 318 -18.61 4.88 -16.92
N VAL A 319 -19.12 4.88 -15.70
CA VAL A 319 -20.50 4.51 -15.36
C VAL A 319 -21.13 5.71 -14.66
N SER A 320 -21.98 6.43 -15.39
CA SER A 320 -22.83 7.46 -14.82
C SER A 320 -23.84 6.85 -13.88
N ARG A 321 -24.00 7.48 -12.73
CA ARG A 321 -24.89 7.03 -11.66
C ARG A 321 -26.01 8.04 -11.53
N SER A 322 -27.24 7.56 -11.42
CA SER A 322 -28.40 8.41 -11.13
C SER A 322 -28.14 9.26 -9.89
N HIS A 323 -28.64 10.50 -9.90
CA HIS A 323 -28.55 11.40 -8.77
C HIS A 323 -29.14 10.74 -7.52
N ILE A 324 -28.41 10.88 -6.42
CA ILE A 324 -28.75 10.29 -5.13
C ILE A 324 -29.47 11.35 -4.35
N PHE A 325 -30.48 10.95 -3.59
CA PHE A 325 -31.19 11.83 -2.68
C PHE A 325 -30.21 12.48 -1.69
N PRO A 326 -29.99 13.81 -1.77
CA PRO A 326 -28.92 14.47 -1.02
C PRO A 326 -29.34 14.87 0.40
N ASP A 327 -30.65 14.92 0.67
CA ASP A 327 -31.21 15.58 1.86
C ASP A 327 -31.43 14.63 3.06
N PHE A 328 -30.84 13.43 3.03
CA PHE A 328 -30.94 12.53 4.16
C PHE A 328 -30.00 12.94 5.30
N ASP A 329 -30.57 13.04 6.50
CA ASP A 329 -29.86 12.89 7.76
C ASP A 329 -30.10 11.49 8.36
N TRP A 330 -29.43 11.18 9.48
CA TRP A 330 -29.57 9.90 10.17
C TRP A 330 -31.02 9.55 10.54
N MET A 331 -31.78 10.52 11.08
CA MET A 331 -33.13 10.30 11.57
C MET A 331 -34.09 10.04 10.40
N SER A 332 -34.05 10.90 9.38
CA SER A 332 -34.91 10.82 8.20
C SER A 332 -34.63 9.59 7.36
N ALA A 333 -33.36 9.23 7.14
CA ALA A 333 -32.98 8.02 6.39
C ALA A 333 -33.47 6.74 7.07
N VAL A 334 -33.21 6.59 8.37
CA VAL A 334 -33.63 5.39 9.11
C VAL A 334 -35.15 5.35 9.25
N THR A 335 -35.80 6.48 9.55
CA THR A 335 -37.27 6.56 9.62
C THR A 335 -37.92 6.17 8.30
N TRP A 336 -37.37 6.65 7.17
CA TRP A 336 -37.85 6.30 5.85
C TRP A 336 -37.70 4.80 5.57
N LEU A 337 -36.52 4.21 5.81
CA LEU A 337 -36.32 2.77 5.62
C LEU A 337 -37.23 1.93 6.52
N ARG A 338 -37.39 2.32 7.79
CA ARG A 338 -38.23 1.61 8.76
C ARG A 338 -39.73 1.71 8.45
N LYS A 339 -40.18 2.73 7.71
CA LYS A 339 -41.57 2.76 7.17
C LYS A 339 -41.79 1.71 6.08
N ILE A 340 -40.73 1.19 5.47
CA ILE A 340 -40.80 0.25 4.34
C ILE A 340 -40.57 -1.19 4.81
N THR A 341 -39.65 -1.40 5.76
CA THR A 341 -39.22 -2.74 6.17
C THR A 341 -38.73 -2.82 7.62
N ASP A 342 -39.02 -3.96 8.25
CA ASP A 342 -38.49 -4.35 9.56
C ASP A 342 -37.22 -5.23 9.44
N LEU A 343 -36.84 -5.62 8.21
CA LEU A 343 -35.64 -6.43 7.99
C LEU A 343 -34.37 -5.69 8.46
N PRO A 344 -33.28 -6.42 8.77
CA PRO A 344 -32.01 -5.82 9.13
C PRO A 344 -31.47 -4.84 8.08
N ILE A 345 -30.95 -3.71 8.55
CA ILE A 345 -30.37 -2.65 7.74
C ILE A 345 -28.93 -2.43 8.19
N ALA A 346 -28.00 -2.53 7.27
CA ALA A 346 -26.64 -2.03 7.42
C ALA A 346 -26.51 -0.64 6.76
N ILE A 347 -25.74 0.25 7.37
CA ILE A 347 -25.33 1.51 6.74
C ILE A 347 -23.90 1.32 6.24
N LYS A 348 -23.75 1.25 4.91
CA LYS A 348 -22.47 1.01 4.24
C LYS A 348 -21.77 2.32 3.92
N GLY A 349 -20.56 2.47 4.41
CA GLY A 349 -19.77 3.69 4.22
C GLY A 349 -19.37 4.41 5.50
N ILE A 350 -19.54 3.75 6.64
CA ILE A 350 -19.14 4.28 7.94
C ILE A 350 -17.61 4.35 8.00
N GLN A 351 -17.09 5.51 8.39
CA GLN A 351 -15.65 5.81 8.39
C GLN A 351 -15.19 6.43 9.71
N SER A 352 -16.08 6.50 10.70
CA SER A 352 -15.83 7.10 12.02
C SER A 352 -16.50 6.26 13.12
N TRP A 353 -16.00 6.37 14.35
CA TRP A 353 -16.61 5.66 15.48
C TRP A 353 -17.91 6.34 15.92
N GLU A 354 -18.04 7.65 15.69
CA GLU A 354 -19.21 8.46 15.97
C GLU A 354 -20.41 7.98 15.14
N ASP A 355 -20.20 7.74 13.84
CA ASP A 355 -21.26 7.23 12.95
C ASP A 355 -21.60 5.76 13.25
N ALA A 356 -20.63 4.97 13.74
CA ALA A 356 -20.91 3.63 14.25
C ALA A 356 -21.77 3.65 15.52
N ALA A 357 -21.54 4.61 16.42
CA ALA A 357 -22.39 4.84 17.59
C ALA A 357 -23.81 5.28 17.18
N LEU A 358 -23.96 6.05 16.11
CA LEU A 358 -25.27 6.41 15.56
C LEU A 358 -26.00 5.19 14.98
N CYS A 359 -25.30 4.27 14.30
CA CYS A 359 -25.90 3.01 13.87
C CYS A 359 -26.54 2.27 15.05
N MET A 360 -25.78 2.10 16.13
CA MET A 360 -26.25 1.48 17.37
C MET A 360 -27.43 2.22 17.98
N LYS A 361 -27.39 3.56 18.02
CA LYS A 361 -28.48 4.41 18.55
C LYS A 361 -29.78 4.22 17.77
N TYR A 362 -29.71 4.13 16.45
CA TYR A 362 -30.87 4.01 15.56
C TYR A 362 -31.29 2.56 15.27
N GLY A 363 -30.65 1.57 15.89
CA GLY A 363 -30.99 0.16 15.72
C GLY A 363 -30.71 -0.35 14.29
N VAL A 364 -29.61 0.13 13.69
CA VAL A 364 -29.06 -0.33 12.41
C VAL A 364 -27.60 -0.76 12.60
N HIS A 365 -27.00 -1.36 11.59
CA HIS A 365 -25.69 -2.00 11.71
C HIS A 365 -24.60 -1.22 10.95
N PRO A 366 -23.43 -0.94 11.56
CA PRO A 366 -22.37 -0.22 10.88
C PRO A 366 -21.65 -1.16 9.91
N TRP A 367 -21.48 -0.70 8.67
CA TRP A 367 -20.57 -1.30 7.70
C TRP A 367 -19.44 -0.32 7.38
N LEU A 368 -18.27 -0.63 7.95
CA LEU A 368 -17.05 0.14 7.85
C LEU A 368 -16.43 -0.02 6.45
N SER A 369 -16.44 1.06 5.69
CA SER A 369 -16.12 1.05 4.25
C SER A 369 -15.81 2.47 3.81
N ASN A 370 -14.77 2.63 2.99
CA ASN A 370 -14.53 3.83 2.18
C ASN A 370 -14.71 3.52 0.68
N HIS A 371 -15.59 2.57 0.39
CA HIS A 371 -15.89 2.08 -0.96
C HIS A 371 -14.69 1.42 -1.67
N GLY A 372 -13.75 0.87 -0.90
CA GLY A 372 -12.49 0.33 -1.42
C GLY A 372 -11.55 1.41 -1.97
N GLY A 373 -11.59 2.61 -1.40
CA GLY A 373 -10.78 3.77 -1.79
C GLY A 373 -11.22 4.41 -3.10
N ARG A 374 -12.51 4.33 -3.45
CA ARG A 374 -13.05 4.81 -4.75
C ARG A 374 -13.76 6.15 -4.66
N GLN A 375 -13.87 6.71 -3.46
CA GLN A 375 -14.76 7.83 -3.15
C GLN A 375 -13.95 9.02 -2.64
N LEU A 376 -13.74 9.14 -1.33
CA LEU A 376 -12.93 10.19 -0.71
C LEU A 376 -11.46 9.73 -0.60
N GLU A 377 -10.53 10.47 -1.19
CA GLU A 377 -9.08 10.29 -0.96
C GLU A 377 -8.69 10.89 0.41
N GLY A 378 -7.73 10.27 1.09
CA GLY A 378 -7.40 10.57 2.48
C GLY A 378 -8.35 9.97 3.53
N ALA A 379 -9.31 9.12 3.13
CA ALA A 379 -10.25 8.50 4.05
C ALA A 379 -9.61 7.39 4.93
N PRO A 380 -10.08 7.18 6.17
CA PRO A 380 -9.56 6.13 7.04
C PRO A 380 -9.86 4.74 6.47
N SER A 381 -9.01 3.77 6.78
CA SER A 381 -9.29 2.36 6.47
C SER A 381 -10.28 1.77 7.47
N ALA A 382 -10.88 0.63 7.10
CA ALA A 382 -11.74 -0.11 8.02
C ALA A 382 -11.01 -0.55 9.30
N VAL A 383 -9.70 -0.80 9.22
CA VAL A 383 -8.86 -1.08 10.40
C VAL A 383 -8.81 0.13 11.33
N ASP A 384 -8.54 1.32 10.80
CA ASP A 384 -8.46 2.53 11.61
C ASP A 384 -9.79 2.79 12.32
N THR A 385 -10.90 2.56 11.62
CA THR A 385 -12.24 2.71 12.20
C THR A 385 -12.55 1.64 13.25
N LEU A 386 -12.16 0.38 13.02
CA LEU A 386 -12.29 -0.69 14.03
C LEU A 386 -11.54 -0.36 15.31
N LEU A 387 -10.30 0.11 15.18
CA LEU A 387 -9.46 0.49 16.32
C LEU A 387 -10.05 1.70 17.05
N ALA A 388 -10.56 2.70 16.33
CA ALA A 388 -11.25 3.84 16.93
C ALA A 388 -12.51 3.41 17.71
N ILE A 389 -13.30 2.46 17.19
CA ILE A 389 -14.46 1.92 17.90
C ILE A 389 -14.02 1.18 19.18
N HIS A 390 -12.95 0.38 19.14
CA HIS A 390 -12.40 -0.27 20.36
C HIS A 390 -12.04 0.75 21.43
N THR A 391 -11.42 1.86 21.03
CA THR A 391 -10.97 2.91 21.96
C THR A 391 -12.12 3.74 22.51
N HIS A 392 -13.09 4.12 21.67
CA HIS A 392 -14.06 5.17 22.01
C HIS A 392 -15.50 4.68 22.21
N CYS A 393 -15.89 3.55 21.61
CA CYS A 393 -17.28 3.06 21.63
C CYS A 393 -17.38 1.52 21.51
N PRO A 394 -16.70 0.74 22.38
CA PRO A 394 -16.63 -0.71 22.26
C PRO A 394 -17.98 -1.42 22.41
N GLU A 395 -19.00 -0.76 22.98
CA GLU A 395 -20.37 -1.27 23.06
C GLU A 395 -21.01 -1.56 21.70
N VAL A 396 -20.53 -0.93 20.61
CA VAL A 396 -21.00 -1.21 19.25
C VAL A 396 -20.84 -2.69 18.91
N PHE A 397 -19.71 -3.31 19.28
CA PHE A 397 -19.45 -4.74 19.00
C PHE A 397 -20.41 -5.69 19.74
N ARG A 398 -21.06 -5.23 20.82
CA ARG A 398 -22.03 -6.03 21.58
C ARG A 398 -23.46 -5.87 21.09
N ARG A 399 -23.79 -4.74 20.45
CA ARG A 399 -25.16 -4.37 20.09
C ARG A 399 -25.43 -4.42 18.59
N CYS A 400 -24.38 -4.39 17.77
CA CYS A 400 -24.47 -4.40 16.33
C CYS A 400 -23.54 -5.45 15.73
N ASP A 401 -24.00 -6.12 14.68
CA ASP A 401 -23.10 -6.77 13.73
C ASP A 401 -22.29 -5.70 12.98
N VAL A 402 -20.99 -5.62 13.28
CA VAL A 402 -20.05 -4.75 12.56
C VAL A 402 -19.58 -5.45 11.29
N ILE A 403 -19.81 -4.86 10.13
CA ILE A 403 -19.40 -5.39 8.84
C ILE A 403 -18.23 -4.56 8.33
N VAL A 404 -17.26 -5.16 7.64
CA VAL A 404 -16.11 -4.43 7.08
C VAL A 404 -15.84 -4.82 5.64
N ASP A 405 -15.33 -3.88 4.84
CA ASP A 405 -14.65 -4.17 3.57
C ASP A 405 -13.41 -3.28 3.39
N GLY A 406 -12.69 -3.48 2.27
CA GLY A 406 -11.55 -2.64 1.89
C GLY A 406 -10.20 -3.32 2.09
N GLY A 407 -9.44 -3.48 1.00
CA GLY A 407 -8.03 -3.90 1.03
C GLY A 407 -7.71 -5.34 1.44
N ILE A 408 -8.71 -6.14 1.83
CA ILE A 408 -8.57 -7.55 2.19
C ILE A 408 -8.11 -8.38 0.96
N SER A 409 -7.02 -9.14 1.13
CA SER A 409 -6.42 -9.95 0.05
C SER A 409 -5.97 -11.36 0.49
N ARG A 410 -6.04 -11.65 1.80
CA ARG A 410 -5.68 -12.93 2.40
C ARG A 410 -6.71 -13.37 3.44
N GLY A 411 -6.79 -14.68 3.68
CA GLY A 411 -7.55 -15.25 4.79
C GLY A 411 -7.06 -14.74 6.15
N SER A 412 -5.78 -14.40 6.28
CA SER A 412 -5.25 -13.78 7.49
C SER A 412 -5.80 -12.36 7.74
N ASP A 413 -6.07 -11.58 6.70
CA ASP A 413 -6.72 -10.27 6.83
C ASP A 413 -8.15 -10.44 7.37
N ILE A 414 -8.87 -11.46 6.87
CA ILE A 414 -10.20 -11.84 7.35
C ILE A 414 -10.12 -12.19 8.84
N VAL A 415 -9.21 -13.08 9.26
CA VAL A 415 -9.07 -13.48 10.67
C VAL A 415 -8.73 -12.29 11.58
N LYS A 416 -7.93 -11.32 11.11
CA LYS A 416 -7.65 -10.08 11.86
C LYS A 416 -8.91 -9.24 12.05
N ALA A 417 -9.71 -9.05 11.01
CA ALA A 417 -10.97 -8.32 11.10
C ALA A 417 -11.92 -8.98 12.12
N LEU A 418 -12.03 -10.31 12.11
CA LEU A 418 -12.86 -11.07 13.06
C LEU A 418 -12.34 -10.94 14.49
N ALA A 419 -11.03 -11.04 14.69
CA ALA A 419 -10.42 -10.86 16.00
C ALA A 419 -10.59 -9.42 16.52
N LEU A 420 -10.71 -8.42 15.64
CA LEU A 420 -11.12 -7.06 15.98
C LEU A 420 -12.64 -6.87 16.15
N GLY A 421 -13.44 -7.94 16.11
CA GLY A 421 -14.88 -7.88 16.40
C GLY A 421 -15.79 -7.68 15.19
N ALA A 422 -15.28 -7.72 13.95
CA ALA A 422 -16.15 -7.78 12.77
C ALA A 422 -16.96 -9.08 12.75
N LYS A 423 -18.22 -9.02 12.30
CA LYS A 423 -19.10 -10.18 12.09
C LYS A 423 -19.12 -10.67 10.64
N GLY A 424 -18.84 -9.77 9.70
CA GLY A 424 -18.78 -10.11 8.27
C GLY A 424 -17.68 -9.32 7.56
N VAL A 425 -16.93 -10.01 6.70
CA VAL A 425 -15.79 -9.44 5.96
C VAL A 425 -16.06 -9.51 4.45
N GLY A 426 -16.27 -8.36 3.83
CA GLY A 426 -16.61 -8.24 2.43
C GLY A 426 -15.40 -8.11 1.52
N LEU A 427 -15.42 -8.79 0.37
CA LEU A 427 -14.43 -8.61 -0.69
C LEU A 427 -15.13 -8.21 -2.00
N GLY A 428 -14.63 -7.14 -2.64
CA GLY A 428 -15.14 -6.64 -3.93
C GLY A 428 -14.25 -7.05 -5.10
N ARG A 429 -13.15 -6.31 -5.31
CA ARG A 429 -12.20 -6.50 -6.43
C ARG A 429 -11.75 -7.96 -6.59
N ALA A 430 -11.47 -8.66 -5.49
CA ALA A 430 -11.06 -10.06 -5.50
C ALA A 430 -12.01 -10.96 -6.30
N PHE A 431 -13.31 -10.86 -6.06
CA PHE A 431 -14.31 -11.66 -6.75
C PHE A 431 -14.59 -11.17 -8.18
N LEU A 432 -14.50 -9.86 -8.43
CA LEU A 432 -14.61 -9.32 -9.80
C LEU A 432 -13.44 -9.76 -10.69
N TYR A 433 -12.22 -9.81 -10.15
CA TYR A 433 -11.06 -10.34 -10.85
C TYR A 433 -11.18 -11.85 -11.07
N ALA A 434 -11.63 -12.59 -10.05
CA ALA A 434 -11.88 -14.03 -10.19
C ALA A 434 -12.96 -14.33 -11.24
N LEU A 435 -13.99 -13.48 -11.33
CA LEU A 435 -15.05 -13.57 -12.32
C LEU A 435 -14.55 -13.45 -13.76
N ALA A 436 -13.36 -12.88 -14.02
CA ALA A 436 -12.75 -12.90 -15.36
C ALA A 436 -12.50 -14.33 -15.89
N LEU A 437 -12.47 -15.33 -15.00
CA LEU A 437 -12.42 -16.76 -15.32
C LEU A 437 -13.79 -17.45 -15.22
N GLY A 438 -14.88 -16.69 -15.17
CA GLY A 438 -16.25 -17.16 -15.01
C GLY A 438 -16.54 -17.70 -13.61
N GLU A 439 -17.63 -18.47 -13.48
CA GLU A 439 -18.08 -19.07 -12.22
C GLU A 439 -17.01 -19.94 -11.55
N LEU A 440 -16.19 -20.66 -12.34
CA LEU A 440 -15.11 -21.50 -11.83
C LEU A 440 -13.99 -20.70 -11.16
N GLY A 441 -13.72 -19.47 -11.63
CA GLY A 441 -12.78 -18.57 -10.98
C GLY A 441 -13.28 -18.13 -9.61
N VAL A 442 -14.56 -17.76 -9.53
CA VAL A 442 -15.22 -17.38 -8.27
C VAL A 442 -15.23 -18.56 -7.30
N ASP A 443 -15.59 -19.76 -7.75
CA ASP A 443 -15.52 -21.00 -6.96
C ASP A 443 -14.12 -21.23 -6.37
N LYS A 444 -13.08 -21.09 -7.21
CA LYS A 444 -11.68 -21.23 -6.78
C LYS A 444 -11.29 -20.16 -5.76
N ALA A 445 -11.71 -18.91 -5.93
CA ALA A 445 -11.45 -17.82 -4.98
C ALA A 445 -12.05 -18.11 -3.60
N ILE A 446 -13.30 -18.59 -3.55
CA ILE A 446 -13.97 -18.97 -2.29
C ILE A 446 -13.20 -20.09 -1.59
N ARG A 447 -12.76 -21.11 -2.34
CA ARG A 447 -11.98 -22.23 -1.77
C ARG A 447 -10.62 -21.78 -1.24
N ILE A 448 -9.92 -20.89 -1.95
CA ILE A 448 -8.65 -20.30 -1.47
C ILE A 448 -8.88 -19.61 -0.13
N LEU A 449 -9.87 -18.72 -0.05
CA LEU A 449 -10.15 -17.96 1.17
C LEU A 449 -10.57 -18.87 2.33
N LYS A 450 -11.43 -19.87 2.08
CA LYS A 450 -11.78 -20.89 3.10
C LYS A 450 -10.53 -21.55 3.67
N ASN A 451 -9.68 -22.08 2.79
CA ASN A 451 -8.45 -22.77 3.18
C ASN A 451 -7.48 -21.83 3.93
N GLU A 452 -7.31 -20.58 3.47
CA GLU A 452 -6.45 -19.61 4.14
C GLU A 452 -6.98 -19.22 5.53
N VAL A 453 -8.29 -19.03 5.69
CA VAL A 453 -8.92 -18.73 6.99
C VAL A 453 -8.78 -19.93 7.93
N GLU A 454 -9.11 -21.15 7.48
CA GLU A 454 -8.93 -22.39 8.25
C GLU A 454 -7.48 -22.54 8.70
N THR A 455 -6.53 -22.47 7.76
CA THR A 455 -5.10 -22.60 8.06
C THR A 455 -4.65 -21.56 9.08
N THR A 456 -5.06 -20.29 8.90
CA THR A 456 -4.70 -19.20 9.82
C THR A 456 -5.25 -19.46 11.21
N MET A 457 -6.53 -19.85 11.35
CA MET A 457 -7.14 -20.16 12.64
C MET A 457 -6.46 -21.36 13.32
N ALA A 458 -6.10 -22.39 12.55
CA ALA A 458 -5.38 -23.55 13.06
C ALA A 458 -4.03 -23.15 13.68
N LEU A 459 -3.24 -22.38 12.94
CA LEU A 459 -1.93 -21.89 13.37
C LEU A 459 -2.03 -20.88 14.53
N LEU A 460 -3.14 -20.16 14.61
CA LEU A 460 -3.44 -19.26 15.73
C LEU A 460 -3.84 -20.02 17.01
N GLY A 461 -4.15 -21.31 16.90
CA GLY A 461 -4.62 -22.12 18.02
C GLY A 461 -6.08 -21.87 18.38
N VAL A 462 -6.93 -21.64 17.37
CA VAL A 462 -8.37 -21.33 17.54
C VAL A 462 -9.21 -22.23 16.63
N SER A 463 -10.22 -22.90 17.20
CA SER A 463 -11.07 -23.85 16.49
C SER A 463 -12.44 -23.29 16.07
N SER A 464 -12.81 -22.08 16.49
CA SER A 464 -14.09 -21.43 16.15
C SER A 464 -13.94 -19.92 16.07
N ILE A 465 -14.66 -19.29 15.14
CA ILE A 465 -14.66 -17.83 14.96
C ILE A 465 -15.13 -17.12 16.23
N ASP A 466 -16.09 -17.69 16.96
CA ASP A 466 -16.62 -17.09 18.19
C ASP A 466 -15.58 -17.04 19.33
N SER A 467 -14.48 -17.77 19.20
CA SER A 467 -13.35 -17.74 20.13
C SER A 467 -12.25 -16.74 19.72
N LEU A 468 -12.38 -16.07 18.58
CA LEU A 468 -11.46 -15.02 18.16
C LEU A 468 -11.74 -13.72 18.93
N GLY A 469 -10.68 -12.98 19.23
CA GLY A 469 -10.78 -11.70 19.91
C GLY A 469 -9.45 -10.95 19.88
N PRO A 470 -9.42 -9.70 20.40
CA PRO A 470 -8.25 -8.84 20.28
C PRO A 470 -6.97 -9.41 20.91
N SER A 471 -7.08 -10.30 21.91
CA SER A 471 -5.94 -10.97 22.55
C SER A 471 -5.10 -11.86 21.63
N TYR A 472 -5.60 -12.18 20.43
CA TYR A 472 -4.86 -12.92 19.41
C TYR A 472 -4.12 -12.01 18.44
N LEU A 473 -4.13 -10.69 18.69
CA LEU A 473 -3.50 -9.69 17.85
C LEU A 473 -2.45 -8.92 18.65
N LEU A 474 -1.38 -8.55 17.96
CA LEU A 474 -0.45 -7.53 18.38
C LEU A 474 -0.65 -6.33 17.44
N CYS A 475 -1.27 -5.29 17.97
CA CYS A 475 -1.45 -4.01 17.32
C CYS A 475 -0.42 -3.06 17.95
N GLY A 476 0.78 -2.93 17.37
CA GLY A 476 1.84 -2.08 17.97
C GLY A 476 1.34 -0.67 18.25
N SER A 477 1.64 -0.09 19.43
CA SER A 477 1.29 1.25 19.98
C SER A 477 -0.11 1.87 19.67
N CYS A 478 -1.01 1.14 19.03
CA CYS A 478 -2.29 1.62 18.51
C CYS A 478 -3.50 1.19 19.38
N LEU A 479 -3.25 0.50 20.50
CA LEU A 479 -4.24 0.19 21.52
C LEU A 479 -3.61 0.45 22.91
N PRO A 480 -4.19 1.29 23.77
CA PRO A 480 -3.84 1.29 25.20
C PRO A 480 -4.27 -0.05 25.83
N ASP A 481 -3.39 -0.56 26.70
CA ASP A 481 -3.44 -1.83 27.43
C ASP A 481 -4.80 -2.55 27.53
N MET A 482 -4.94 -3.61 26.73
CA MET A 482 -5.91 -4.68 26.98
C MET A 482 -5.17 -5.89 27.55
N ALA A 483 -5.10 -5.97 28.88
CA ALA A 483 -4.64 -7.19 29.56
C ALA A 483 -5.56 -8.37 29.16
N PRO A 484 -5.02 -9.57 28.89
CA PRO A 484 -5.82 -10.72 28.50
C PRO A 484 -6.71 -11.19 29.68
N PRO A 485 -7.98 -11.56 29.44
CA PRO A 485 -8.78 -12.23 30.45
C PRO A 485 -8.17 -13.61 30.73
N ILE A 486 -7.91 -13.87 32.01
CA ILE A 486 -7.53 -15.19 32.52
C ILE A 486 -8.68 -16.17 32.18
N PRO A 487 -8.41 -17.36 31.60
CA PRO A 487 -9.46 -18.33 31.35
C PRO A 487 -9.88 -18.94 32.70
N VAL A 488 -11.03 -18.52 33.23
CA VAL A 488 -11.66 -19.18 34.37
C VAL A 488 -12.43 -20.39 33.86
N GLY A 489 -11.75 -21.54 33.80
CA GLY A 489 -12.41 -22.83 33.75
C GLY A 489 -12.82 -23.24 35.16
N LEU A 490 -14.04 -22.90 35.57
CA LEU A 490 -14.70 -23.57 36.69
C LEU A 490 -16.13 -23.88 36.28
N SER A 491 -16.39 -25.18 36.20
CA SER A 491 -17.69 -25.81 36.05
C SER A 491 -18.61 -25.48 37.22
N ASP A 492 -19.88 -25.28 36.87
CA ASP A 492 -21.10 -25.50 37.63
C ASP A 492 -21.24 -24.91 39.05
N GLY A 493 -22.21 -23.99 39.14
CA GLY A 493 -23.15 -23.97 40.25
C GLY A 493 -23.15 -22.71 41.11
N ALA A 494 -23.84 -21.65 40.67
CA ALA A 494 -24.63 -20.80 41.57
C ALA A 494 -25.54 -19.85 40.76
N ARG A 495 -26.79 -19.75 41.21
CA ARG A 495 -27.89 -19.00 40.61
C ARG A 495 -27.75 -17.49 40.84
N TRP A 496 -28.31 -16.70 39.91
CA TRP A 496 -28.69 -15.28 39.97
C TRP A 496 -29.54 -14.91 41.22
N PRO A 497 -29.62 -13.62 41.66
CA PRO A 497 -30.44 -12.55 41.02
C PRO A 497 -29.77 -11.15 40.99
N ILE A 498 -29.82 -10.38 39.89
CA ILE A 498 -30.78 -9.31 39.51
C ILE A 498 -31.30 -8.41 40.66
N ALA A 499 -30.96 -7.11 40.61
CA ALA A 499 -31.84 -5.91 40.69
C ALA A 499 -30.99 -4.64 40.95
N LEU A 500 -30.93 -3.69 40.02
CA LEU A 500 -31.81 -2.49 39.93
C LEU A 500 -31.49 -1.43 41.01
N PHE A 501 -30.96 -0.26 40.61
CA PHE A 501 -31.55 1.05 40.91
C PHE A 501 -30.81 2.17 40.16
N LEU A 502 -31.58 2.91 39.35
CA LEU A 502 -31.27 4.20 38.78
C LEU A 502 -31.56 5.30 39.82
N ALA A 503 -30.84 6.41 39.67
CA ALA A 503 -31.24 7.79 39.93
C ALA A 503 -31.17 8.36 41.37
N ILE A 504 -30.59 9.57 41.39
CA ILE A 504 -30.70 10.77 42.25
C ILE A 504 -29.23 11.15 42.58
N GLY A 505 -28.58 12.15 41.98
CA GLY A 505 -29.06 13.48 41.63
C GLY A 505 -28.90 14.39 42.84
N GLU A 506 -27.72 14.99 43.06
CA GLU A 506 -27.65 16.34 43.65
C GLU A 506 -26.26 16.98 43.53
N VAL A 507 -26.33 18.25 43.12
CA VAL A 507 -25.28 19.26 43.06
C VAL A 507 -25.04 19.78 44.47
N ILE A 508 -23.82 19.68 44.99
CA ILE A 508 -23.31 20.58 46.04
C ILE A 508 -21.82 20.83 45.80
N GLU A 509 -21.49 22.05 45.38
CA GLU A 509 -20.26 22.77 45.74
C GLU A 509 -20.68 23.98 46.60
N PRO A 510 -19.78 24.71 47.30
CA PRO A 510 -18.41 24.39 47.72
C PRO A 510 -18.18 24.71 49.23
N HIS A 511 -17.03 24.34 49.81
CA HIS A 511 -16.22 25.26 50.63
C HIS A 511 -14.89 24.65 51.13
N ALA A 512 -13.83 25.45 50.89
CA ALA A 512 -12.68 25.74 51.75
C ALA A 512 -11.68 24.63 52.12
N GLY A 513 -10.54 24.67 51.43
CA GLY A 513 -9.26 24.91 52.10
C GLY A 513 -8.46 23.68 52.52
N SER A 514 -7.63 23.15 51.63
CA SER A 514 -6.19 22.89 51.87
C SER A 514 -5.54 22.28 50.63
N MET A 515 -4.59 23.01 50.07
CA MET A 515 -3.68 22.59 49.01
C MET A 515 -2.60 21.71 49.66
N LEU A 516 -2.52 20.42 49.30
CA LEU A 516 -1.36 19.59 49.63
C LEU A 516 -0.51 19.42 48.38
N PHE A 517 0.65 20.10 48.37
CA PHE A 517 1.75 19.80 47.47
C PHE A 517 2.38 18.48 47.93
N VAL A 518 2.60 17.54 47.01
CA VAL A 518 3.51 16.41 47.23
C VAL A 518 4.69 16.57 46.27
N ASP A 519 5.80 17.00 46.85
CA ASP A 519 7.14 17.08 46.28
C ASP A 519 7.77 15.68 46.31
N PHE A 520 8.20 15.17 45.16
CA PHE A 520 8.96 13.92 45.08
C PHE A 520 10.45 14.25 44.97
N ARG A 521 11.10 14.38 46.12
CA ARG A 521 12.56 14.25 46.24
C ARG A 521 12.93 13.36 47.42
N ASN A 522 13.77 12.38 47.10
CA ASN A 522 14.59 11.52 47.96
C ASN A 522 13.97 10.34 48.74
N HIS A 523 14.22 9.17 48.13
CA HIS A 523 14.72 7.91 48.68
C HIS A 523 14.05 7.22 49.88
N GLY A 524 13.64 5.97 49.61
CA GLY A 524 14.05 4.83 50.44
C GLY A 524 13.15 4.51 51.64
N THR A 525 12.53 3.32 51.55
CA THR A 525 12.02 2.53 52.68
C THR A 525 10.62 2.90 53.19
N LEU A 526 9.59 2.29 52.60
CA LEU A 526 8.47 1.75 53.39
C LEU A 526 8.23 0.29 53.00
N ILE A 527 8.56 -0.56 53.96
CA ILE A 527 8.64 -2.02 53.93
C ILE A 527 7.28 -2.62 54.32
N ALA A 528 7.02 -3.81 53.78
CA ALA A 528 6.22 -4.91 54.33
C ALA A 528 4.97 -4.57 55.16
N LEU A 529 3.81 -4.85 54.56
CA LEU A 529 2.61 -5.32 55.25
C LEU A 529 1.73 -5.98 54.20
N LEU A 530 1.91 -7.30 54.00
CA LEU A 530 0.90 -8.27 53.53
C LEU A 530 1.56 -9.65 53.35
N ALA A 531 2.26 -10.13 54.38
CA ALA A 531 2.72 -11.50 54.45
C ALA A 531 2.55 -12.00 55.89
N HIS A 532 1.31 -12.30 56.30
CA HIS A 532 0.98 -13.17 57.44
C HIS A 532 -0.50 -13.59 57.32
N SER A 533 -0.78 -14.88 57.56
CA SER A 533 -2.02 -15.65 57.30
C SER A 533 -2.06 -16.19 55.85
N PHE A 534 -1.87 -17.47 55.53
CA PHE A 534 -2.30 -18.70 56.18
C PHE A 534 -1.32 -19.85 55.87
N LEU A 535 -0.85 -20.52 56.93
CA LEU A 535 -0.43 -21.92 56.91
C LEU A 535 -1.35 -22.65 57.89
N THR A 536 -2.09 -23.64 57.41
CA THR A 536 -2.53 -24.86 58.11
C THR A 536 -3.50 -25.60 57.19
N TYR A 537 -3.09 -26.76 56.66
CA TYR A 537 -3.80 -28.05 56.78
C TYR A 537 -3.19 -29.11 55.84
N ASP A 538 -3.12 -30.32 56.39
CA ASP A 538 -2.28 -31.47 56.04
C ASP A 538 -2.58 -32.18 54.70
N PHE A 539 -1.52 -32.74 54.10
CA PHE A 539 -1.54 -33.68 52.97
C PHE A 539 -1.74 -35.14 53.41
N PRO A 540 -2.19 -36.01 52.47
CA PRO A 540 -1.55 -37.32 52.29
C PRO A 540 -1.09 -37.55 50.83
N PRO A 541 -0.20 -38.54 50.60
CA PRO A 541 0.90 -38.41 49.64
C PRO A 541 0.70 -39.21 48.35
N THR A 542 1.16 -38.66 47.23
CA THR A 542 1.98 -39.36 46.22
C THR A 542 2.32 -38.39 45.10
N SER A 543 3.49 -37.76 45.16
CA SER A 543 4.48 -37.60 44.08
C SER A 543 5.46 -36.47 44.41
N THR A 544 6.72 -36.74 44.12
CA THR A 544 7.95 -36.06 44.56
C THR A 544 7.97 -34.56 44.26
N VAL A 545 8.22 -33.74 45.28
CA VAL A 545 8.56 -32.31 45.14
C VAL A 545 10.03 -32.14 45.57
N VAL A 546 10.85 -31.62 44.65
CA VAL A 546 12.20 -31.12 44.96
C VAL A 546 12.03 -29.67 45.44
N SER A 547 12.30 -29.42 46.73
CA SER A 547 12.37 -28.06 47.29
C SER A 547 13.81 -27.54 47.22
N PHE A 548 14.01 -26.38 46.59
CA PHE A 548 15.27 -25.63 46.71
C PHE A 548 15.20 -24.67 47.90
N ASP A 549 16.17 -24.82 48.80
CA ASP A 549 16.45 -23.91 49.92
C ASP A 549 17.21 -22.69 49.39
N MET A 550 16.64 -21.49 49.58
CA MET A 550 17.23 -20.20 49.18
C MET A 550 17.88 -19.46 50.36
N THR A 551 18.47 -20.18 51.32
CA THR A 551 19.16 -19.53 52.45
C THR A 551 20.66 -19.83 52.55
N SER A 552 21.27 -20.43 51.53
CA SER A 552 22.73 -20.53 51.43
C SER A 552 23.24 -20.27 50.01
N ILE A 553 23.24 -19.01 49.58
CA ILE A 553 24.03 -18.59 48.41
C ILE A 553 24.99 -17.50 48.89
N ASP A 554 26.28 -17.81 48.75
CA ASP A 554 27.40 -16.95 49.12
C ASP A 554 27.30 -15.60 48.35
N PRO A 555 27.43 -14.43 49.02
CA PRO A 555 27.46 -13.13 48.35
C PRO A 555 28.58 -12.97 47.31
N ARG A 556 29.52 -13.93 47.20
CA ARG A 556 30.53 -13.98 46.14
C ARG A 556 30.09 -14.73 44.88
N GLU A 557 29.00 -15.49 44.91
CA GLU A 557 28.44 -16.14 43.72
C GLU A 557 27.53 -15.21 42.90
N TYR A 558 27.01 -14.13 43.49
CA TYR A 558 26.30 -13.08 42.75
C TYR A 558 27.22 -12.03 42.10
N ALA A 559 28.50 -12.00 42.47
CA ALA A 559 29.50 -11.15 41.81
C ALA A 559 30.08 -11.79 40.52
N ASN A 560 29.75 -13.05 40.23
CA ASN A 560 30.20 -13.79 39.05
C ASN A 560 29.07 -14.16 38.06
N MET A 561 27.83 -13.69 38.28
CA MET A 561 26.75 -13.76 37.27
C MET A 561 26.55 -12.43 36.51
N THR A 562 27.47 -11.47 36.68
CA THR A 562 27.64 -10.28 35.84
C THR A 562 28.87 -10.43 34.94
N THR A 563 28.82 -11.44 34.09
CA THR A 563 29.48 -11.46 32.78
C THR A 563 28.66 -12.42 31.95
N GLN A 564 27.50 -11.96 31.44
CA GLN A 564 27.02 -12.54 30.19
C GLN A 564 28.21 -12.43 29.24
N ALA A 565 28.78 -13.57 28.86
CA ALA A 565 29.61 -13.63 27.68
C ALA A 565 28.76 -13.02 26.58
N ILE A 566 29.07 -11.78 26.20
CA ILE A 566 28.59 -11.23 24.95
C ILE A 566 29.11 -12.25 23.94
N ASP A 567 28.19 -13.00 23.31
CA ASP A 567 28.56 -13.94 22.26
C ASP A 567 29.52 -13.24 21.30
N ALA A 568 30.58 -13.92 20.87
CA ALA A 568 31.53 -13.31 19.97
C ALA A 568 30.78 -12.84 18.70
N PRO A 569 31.05 -11.61 18.21
CA PRO A 569 30.36 -11.11 17.02
C PRO A 569 30.60 -12.07 15.85
N PRO A 570 29.59 -12.31 15.00
CA PRO A 570 29.72 -13.23 13.88
C PRO A 570 30.85 -12.79 12.94
N SER A 571 31.72 -13.73 12.59
CA SER A 571 32.85 -13.47 11.68
C SER A 571 32.36 -13.04 10.30
N LEU A 572 33.06 -12.09 9.68
CA LEU A 572 32.77 -11.68 8.31
C LEU A 572 33.09 -12.81 7.32
N PRO A 573 32.25 -13.02 6.30
CA PRO A 573 32.60 -13.87 5.16
C PRO A 573 33.87 -13.36 4.49
N VAL A 574 34.86 -14.24 4.33
CA VAL A 574 36.12 -13.91 3.66
C VAL A 574 35.98 -14.19 2.17
N PRO A 575 36.36 -13.26 1.28
CA PRO A 575 36.40 -13.50 -0.16
C PRO A 575 37.24 -14.72 -0.51
N ASN A 576 36.62 -15.70 -1.17
CA ASN A 576 37.28 -16.91 -1.65
C ASN A 576 37.17 -16.97 -3.18
N GLN A 577 38.13 -16.36 -3.86
CA GLN A 577 38.21 -16.38 -5.32
C GLN A 577 38.81 -17.70 -5.81
N GLN A 578 38.13 -18.33 -6.75
CA GLN A 578 38.55 -19.57 -7.39
C GLN A 578 38.80 -19.32 -8.88
N VAL A 579 39.89 -19.87 -9.41
CA VAL A 579 40.16 -19.86 -10.86
C VAL A 579 39.48 -21.07 -11.47
N HIS A 580 38.49 -20.85 -12.32
CA HIS A 580 37.79 -21.94 -13.02
C HIS A 580 38.48 -22.28 -14.35
N ALA A 581 38.81 -21.24 -15.14
CA ALA A 581 39.57 -21.34 -16.38
C ALA A 581 40.41 -20.07 -16.57
N PRO A 582 41.39 -20.03 -17.49
CA PRO A 582 42.16 -18.81 -17.76
C PRO A 582 41.24 -17.61 -18.08
N GLY A 583 41.20 -16.62 -17.17
CA GLY A 583 40.34 -15.44 -17.30
C GLY A 583 38.85 -15.64 -16.92
N VAL A 584 38.50 -16.78 -16.31
CA VAL A 584 37.17 -17.05 -15.73
C VAL A 584 37.33 -17.35 -14.23
N TYR A 585 36.76 -16.50 -13.38
CA TYR A 585 36.92 -16.56 -11.92
C TYR A 585 35.57 -16.66 -11.22
N LEU A 586 35.46 -17.52 -10.22
CA LEU A 586 34.26 -17.70 -9.38
C LEU A 586 34.51 -17.11 -7.99
N LEU A 587 33.54 -16.37 -7.46
CA LEU A 587 33.51 -15.88 -6.08
C LEU A 587 32.19 -16.27 -5.43
N ASN A 588 32.31 -16.83 -4.22
CA ASN A 588 31.14 -17.19 -3.42
C ASN A 588 30.40 -15.94 -2.91
N PRO A 589 29.09 -16.04 -2.62
CA PRO A 589 28.36 -14.99 -1.91
C PRO A 589 29.04 -14.59 -0.59
N LEU A 590 29.02 -13.30 -0.28
CA LEU A 590 29.60 -12.71 0.94
C LEU A 590 28.55 -12.21 1.93
N SER A 591 27.31 -12.66 1.79
CA SER A 591 26.25 -12.47 2.77
C SER A 591 26.27 -13.58 3.83
N ARG A 592 25.64 -13.34 5.00
CA ARG A 592 25.44 -14.31 6.09
C ARG A 592 24.59 -15.50 5.64
N LEU A 593 23.79 -15.37 4.58
CA LEU A 593 23.07 -16.49 3.97
C LEU A 593 24.02 -17.57 3.43
N GLY A 594 25.25 -17.20 3.07
CA GLY A 594 26.28 -18.09 2.52
C GLY A 594 26.00 -18.56 1.09
N SER A 595 24.75 -18.63 0.66
CA SER A 595 24.33 -19.00 -0.69
C SER A 595 23.48 -17.91 -1.35
N GLY A 596 23.50 -17.86 -2.68
CA GLY A 596 22.64 -16.98 -3.44
C GLY A 596 22.72 -17.22 -4.95
N PRO A 597 21.90 -16.52 -5.75
CA PRO A 597 21.74 -16.85 -7.16
C PRO A 597 22.98 -16.49 -7.99
N GLY A 598 23.05 -17.04 -9.19
CA GLY A 598 24.17 -16.84 -10.11
C GLY A 598 24.17 -15.47 -10.79
N MET A 599 25.35 -14.86 -10.87
CA MET A 599 25.61 -13.65 -11.63
C MET A 599 26.86 -13.83 -12.48
N ILE A 600 26.82 -13.42 -13.74
CA ILE A 600 27.99 -13.35 -14.61
C ILE A 600 28.31 -11.88 -14.86
N ILE A 601 29.57 -11.50 -14.69
CA ILE A 601 30.06 -10.17 -15.03
C ILE A 601 31.14 -10.26 -16.12
N LEU A 602 31.03 -9.41 -17.13
CA LEU A 602 32.01 -9.28 -18.22
C LEU A 602 32.83 -8.01 -17.99
N THR A 603 34.15 -8.15 -18.03
CA THR A 603 35.08 -7.05 -17.74
C THR A 603 36.24 -7.02 -18.75
N SER A 604 36.77 -5.85 -19.07
CA SER A 604 37.91 -5.70 -19.99
C SER A 604 39.29 -5.87 -19.37
N GLY A 605 39.40 -5.98 -18.04
CA GLY A 605 40.69 -6.05 -17.32
C GLY A 605 40.83 -7.26 -16.40
N ARG A 606 42.04 -7.81 -16.28
CA ARG A 606 42.33 -8.87 -15.29
C ARG A 606 42.08 -8.41 -13.85
N ASP A 607 42.29 -7.13 -13.57
CA ASP A 607 42.17 -6.54 -12.23
C ASP A 607 40.71 -6.40 -11.77
N LEU A 608 39.75 -6.37 -12.71
CA LEU A 608 38.31 -6.24 -12.41
C LEU A 608 37.65 -7.58 -12.11
N GLY A 609 38.27 -8.69 -12.53
CA GLY A 609 37.90 -10.06 -12.13
C GLY A 609 38.56 -10.50 -10.82
N GLY A 610 39.27 -9.61 -10.13
CA GLY A 610 39.89 -9.85 -8.84
C GLY A 610 39.07 -9.31 -7.67
N VAL A 611 39.32 -9.84 -6.47
CA VAL A 611 38.89 -9.24 -5.20
C VAL A 611 39.78 -8.03 -4.91
N ARG A 612 39.36 -6.85 -5.35
CA ARG A 612 40.08 -5.57 -5.16
C ARG A 612 39.17 -4.55 -4.49
N LEU A 613 39.75 -3.71 -3.65
CA LEU A 613 39.06 -2.70 -2.86
C LEU A 613 40.03 -1.55 -2.61
N ASP A 614 39.82 -0.42 -3.29
CA ASP A 614 40.67 0.77 -3.17
C ASP A 614 39.82 1.94 -2.67
N ASP A 615 40.28 2.62 -1.62
CA ASP A 615 39.60 3.78 -1.03
C ASP A 615 38.08 3.57 -0.78
N GLY A 616 37.71 2.37 -0.30
CA GLY A 616 36.32 2.00 -0.02
C GLY A 616 35.49 1.62 -1.25
N VAL A 617 36.07 1.60 -2.45
CA VAL A 617 35.41 1.23 -3.70
C VAL A 617 35.76 -0.21 -4.09
N PRO A 618 34.82 -1.18 -4.02
CA PRO A 618 35.08 -2.57 -4.40
C PRO A 618 35.11 -2.73 -5.93
N SER A 619 35.82 -3.75 -6.41
CA SER A 619 35.65 -4.24 -7.78
C SER A 619 34.21 -4.71 -8.00
N PRO A 620 33.69 -4.70 -9.23
CA PRO A 620 32.35 -5.23 -9.51
C PRO A 620 32.20 -6.69 -9.05
N PHE A 621 33.28 -7.48 -9.13
CA PHE A 621 33.32 -8.85 -8.66
C PHE A 621 33.04 -8.98 -7.16
N LEU A 622 33.72 -8.18 -6.34
CA LEU A 622 33.50 -8.13 -4.90
C LEU A 622 32.13 -7.53 -4.56
N LYS A 623 31.74 -6.44 -5.23
CA LYS A 623 30.49 -5.73 -4.98
C LYS A 623 29.27 -6.64 -5.15
N TRP A 624 29.18 -7.40 -6.25
CA TRP A 624 28.06 -8.32 -6.48
C TRP A 624 28.07 -9.53 -5.54
N ALA A 625 29.24 -9.94 -5.04
CA ALA A 625 29.31 -10.99 -4.01
C ALA A 625 28.81 -10.47 -2.65
N GLU A 626 29.12 -9.23 -2.28
CA GLU A 626 28.55 -8.55 -1.09
C GLU A 626 27.03 -8.40 -1.19
N GLU A 627 26.48 -8.22 -2.40
CA GLU A 627 25.03 -8.24 -2.64
C GLU A 627 24.40 -9.63 -2.44
N GLY A 628 25.20 -10.67 -2.17
CA GLY A 628 24.76 -12.02 -1.90
C GLY A 628 24.66 -12.93 -3.12
N TYR A 629 25.28 -12.59 -4.25
CA TYR A 629 25.30 -13.45 -5.45
C TYR A 629 26.52 -14.37 -5.47
N ALA A 630 26.37 -15.54 -6.09
CA ALA A 630 27.52 -16.32 -6.56
C ALA A 630 27.95 -15.72 -7.90
N VAL A 631 29.14 -15.13 -7.96
CA VAL A 631 29.56 -14.30 -9.10
C VAL A 631 30.63 -15.03 -9.90
N VAL A 632 30.47 -15.06 -11.22
CA VAL A 632 31.55 -15.43 -12.15
C VAL A 632 31.98 -14.22 -12.95
N ALA A 633 33.25 -13.86 -12.87
CA ALA A 633 33.87 -12.85 -13.71
C ALA A 633 34.50 -13.49 -14.95
N VAL A 634 34.12 -13.00 -16.12
CA VAL A 634 34.72 -13.37 -17.42
C VAL A 634 35.47 -12.16 -17.96
N CYS A 635 36.80 -12.27 -18.03
CA CYS A 635 37.65 -11.23 -18.59
C CYS A 635 37.63 -11.29 -20.13
N LEU A 636 37.79 -10.14 -20.79
CA LEU A 636 37.82 -10.05 -22.25
C LEU A 636 38.90 -10.95 -22.90
N CYS A 637 40.02 -11.20 -22.19
CA CYS A 637 41.05 -12.14 -22.64
C CYS A 637 40.59 -13.60 -22.70
N ALA A 638 39.58 -13.99 -21.92
CA ALA A 638 38.95 -15.32 -22.00
C ALA A 638 37.96 -15.44 -23.17
N LEU A 639 37.67 -14.33 -23.86
CA LEU A 639 36.81 -14.25 -25.04
C LEU A 639 37.62 -14.13 -26.34
N GLU A 640 38.94 -14.33 -26.28
CA GLU A 640 39.82 -14.36 -27.46
C GLU A 640 39.79 -15.76 -28.12
N GLY A 641 39.49 -15.83 -29.42
CA GLY A 641 39.33 -17.09 -30.17
C GLY A 641 37.91 -17.68 -30.14
N ASP A 642 37.74 -18.96 -30.48
CA ASP A 642 36.45 -19.69 -30.47
C ASP A 642 36.00 -20.13 -29.05
N GLN A 643 36.53 -19.54 -27.99
CA GLN A 643 36.18 -19.93 -26.61
C GLN A 643 34.85 -19.31 -26.17
N ASP A 644 33.91 -20.17 -25.75
CA ASP A 644 32.62 -19.75 -25.22
C ASP A 644 32.71 -19.45 -23.71
N GLY A 645 33.03 -18.19 -23.39
CA GLY A 645 33.14 -17.72 -22.01
C GLY A 645 31.83 -17.78 -21.21
N ILE A 646 30.67 -17.75 -21.86
CA ILE A 646 29.36 -17.87 -21.17
C ILE A 646 29.11 -19.31 -20.75
N SER A 647 29.37 -20.28 -21.63
CA SER A 647 29.25 -21.71 -21.29
C SER A 647 30.16 -22.07 -20.11
N SER A 648 31.42 -21.62 -20.12
CA SER A 648 32.35 -21.85 -19.01
C SER A 648 31.87 -21.19 -17.71
N ALA A 649 31.31 -19.97 -17.78
CA ALA A 649 30.77 -19.30 -16.61
C ALA A 649 29.53 -20.00 -16.02
N LEU A 650 28.64 -20.52 -16.88
CA LEU A 650 27.48 -21.31 -16.46
C LEU A 650 27.90 -22.65 -15.86
N GLU A 651 28.94 -23.30 -16.39
CA GLU A 651 29.52 -24.51 -15.80
C GLU A 651 30.07 -24.23 -14.40
N ALA A 652 30.83 -23.15 -14.22
CA ALA A 652 31.34 -22.72 -12.92
C ALA A 652 30.21 -22.47 -11.91
N LEU A 653 29.14 -21.75 -12.31
CA LEU A 653 27.97 -21.51 -11.46
C LEU A 653 27.20 -22.78 -11.14
N SER A 654 27.04 -23.69 -12.11
CA SER A 654 26.37 -24.97 -11.92
C SER A 654 27.18 -25.90 -10.99
N GLY A 655 28.50 -25.84 -11.03
CA GLY A 655 29.39 -26.56 -10.12
C GLY A 655 29.47 -25.97 -8.71
N CYS A 656 29.08 -24.70 -8.52
CA CYS A 656 29.14 -24.04 -7.22
C CYS A 656 27.95 -24.42 -6.33
N ASN A 657 28.23 -25.07 -5.19
CA ASN A 657 27.19 -25.46 -4.21
C ASN A 657 26.49 -24.25 -3.57
N MET A 658 27.19 -23.12 -3.48
CA MET A 658 26.66 -21.87 -2.91
C MET A 658 25.82 -21.07 -3.93
N CYS A 659 25.76 -21.50 -5.19
CA CYS A 659 24.90 -20.90 -6.21
C CYS A 659 23.49 -21.50 -6.13
N GLN A 660 22.55 -20.78 -5.49
CA GLN A 660 21.17 -21.21 -5.28
C GLN A 660 20.18 -20.02 -5.36
N PRO A 661 19.04 -20.14 -6.04
CA PRO A 661 18.64 -21.27 -6.88
C PRO A 661 19.46 -21.36 -8.18
N LYS A 662 19.58 -22.56 -8.74
CA LYS A 662 20.18 -22.79 -10.06
C LYS A 662 19.16 -22.52 -11.19
N GLY A 663 19.68 -22.27 -12.40
CA GLY A 663 18.88 -22.18 -13.63
C GLY A 663 18.37 -20.79 -13.98
N LYS A 664 18.66 -19.77 -13.17
CA LYS A 664 18.45 -18.36 -13.52
C LYS A 664 19.68 -17.55 -13.15
N VAL A 665 20.26 -16.89 -14.15
CA VAL A 665 21.53 -16.19 -14.03
C VAL A 665 21.38 -14.80 -14.65
N GLY A 666 21.84 -13.79 -13.92
CA GLY A 666 21.98 -12.43 -14.45
C GLY A 666 23.30 -12.28 -15.19
N LEU A 667 23.32 -11.43 -16.23
CA LEU A 667 24.53 -11.09 -16.97
C LEU A 667 24.75 -9.58 -16.96
N ILE A 668 25.96 -9.13 -16.65
CA ILE A 668 26.30 -7.70 -16.65
C ILE A 668 27.55 -7.50 -17.49
N ALA A 669 27.46 -6.65 -18.51
CA ALA A 669 28.58 -6.23 -19.32
C ALA A 669 28.93 -4.78 -18.99
N TYR A 670 30.06 -4.57 -18.30
CA TYR A 670 30.62 -3.24 -18.05
C TYR A 670 31.39 -2.69 -19.27
N ASP A 671 31.53 -3.52 -20.31
CA ASP A 671 32.22 -3.20 -21.54
C ASP A 671 31.34 -3.61 -22.74
N PRO A 672 31.01 -2.68 -23.65
CA PRO A 672 30.19 -3.00 -24.81
C PRO A 672 30.88 -3.98 -25.77
N GLU A 673 32.21 -3.97 -25.90
CA GLU A 673 32.94 -4.91 -26.75
C GLU A 673 32.80 -6.35 -26.23
N ALA A 674 32.89 -6.52 -24.91
CA ALA A 674 32.66 -7.81 -24.27
C ALA A 674 31.24 -8.34 -24.54
N TRP A 675 30.24 -7.45 -24.49
CA TRP A 675 28.86 -7.80 -24.85
C TRP A 675 28.74 -8.29 -26.29
N LEU A 676 29.34 -7.59 -27.27
CA LEU A 676 29.30 -8.00 -28.68
C LEU A 676 29.83 -9.43 -28.87
N LYS A 677 30.94 -9.77 -28.21
CA LYS A 677 31.57 -11.10 -28.33
C LYS A 677 30.70 -12.22 -27.78
N VAL A 678 29.98 -11.97 -26.68
CA VAL A 678 29.17 -13.01 -26.03
C VAL A 678 27.72 -13.04 -26.46
N THR A 679 27.23 -12.04 -27.20
CA THR A 679 25.81 -11.90 -27.53
C THR A 679 25.23 -13.21 -28.09
N ALA A 680 25.88 -13.80 -29.10
CA ALA A 680 25.39 -15.04 -29.73
C ALA A 680 25.33 -16.22 -28.74
N SER A 681 26.33 -16.36 -27.87
CA SER A 681 26.36 -17.41 -26.86
C SER A 681 25.30 -17.18 -25.78
N ALA A 682 25.17 -15.95 -25.27
CA ALA A 682 24.14 -15.62 -24.28
C ALA A 682 22.72 -15.94 -24.77
N HIS A 683 22.44 -15.80 -26.07
CA HIS A 683 21.17 -16.19 -26.67
C HIS A 683 20.92 -17.70 -26.68
N ALA A 684 21.97 -18.50 -26.74
CA ALA A 684 21.87 -19.96 -26.79
C ALA A 684 21.52 -20.56 -25.41
N HIS A 685 21.73 -19.82 -24.33
CA HIS A 685 21.55 -20.29 -22.94
C HIS A 685 20.31 -19.69 -22.28
N HIS A 686 19.29 -20.53 -22.10
CA HIS A 686 18.02 -20.17 -21.46
C HIS A 686 18.14 -19.78 -19.97
N GLU A 687 19.26 -20.12 -19.33
CA GLU A 687 19.60 -19.77 -17.96
C GLU A 687 19.82 -18.26 -17.80
N ILE A 688 20.22 -17.55 -18.88
CA ILE A 688 20.38 -16.10 -18.87
C ILE A 688 19.00 -15.45 -18.96
N VAL A 689 18.53 -14.92 -17.83
CA VAL A 689 17.16 -14.39 -17.72
C VAL A 689 17.08 -12.86 -17.89
N GLY A 690 18.22 -12.18 -17.89
CA GLY A 690 18.31 -10.75 -18.15
C GLY A 690 19.75 -10.26 -18.21
N ALA A 691 19.98 -9.21 -18.99
CA ALA A 691 21.29 -8.58 -19.12
C ALA A 691 21.30 -7.09 -18.82
N VAL A 692 22.39 -6.60 -18.24
CA VAL A 692 22.71 -5.17 -18.12
C VAL A 692 23.92 -4.88 -18.99
N VAL A 693 23.87 -3.81 -19.79
CA VAL A 693 25.01 -3.39 -20.64
C VAL A 693 25.31 -1.91 -20.44
N TYR A 694 26.56 -1.60 -20.15
CA TYR A 694 27.08 -0.23 -20.11
C TYR A 694 27.67 0.13 -21.48
N GLY A 695 27.34 1.33 -21.96
CA GLY A 695 27.82 1.83 -23.25
C GLY A 695 27.77 3.36 -23.34
N ASN A 696 28.25 3.91 -24.44
CA ASN A 696 28.05 5.30 -24.80
C ASN A 696 26.76 5.41 -25.64
N VAL A 697 26.22 6.63 -25.78
CA VAL A 697 25.04 6.87 -26.64
C VAL A 697 25.23 6.30 -28.06
N ASP A 698 26.46 6.33 -28.59
CA ASP A 698 26.80 5.83 -29.93
C ASP A 698 27.29 4.38 -29.96
N SER A 699 27.26 3.67 -28.82
CA SER A 699 27.71 2.27 -28.76
C SER A 699 26.74 1.33 -29.47
N LEU A 700 27.26 0.45 -30.31
CA LEU A 700 26.49 -0.64 -30.90
C LEU A 700 26.21 -1.71 -29.83
N ILE A 701 24.97 -1.85 -29.40
CA ILE A 701 24.56 -2.86 -28.41
C ILE A 701 23.46 -3.72 -29.02
N PRO A 702 23.79 -4.92 -29.55
CA PRO A 702 22.80 -5.85 -30.07
C PRO A 702 21.76 -6.19 -29.00
N LYS A 703 20.47 -6.13 -29.35
CA LYS A 703 19.38 -6.42 -28.42
C LYS A 703 19.14 -7.93 -28.30
N PRO A 704 19.06 -8.49 -27.09
CA PRO A 704 18.80 -9.90 -26.91
C PRO A 704 17.32 -10.28 -26.96
N VAL A 705 17.04 -11.58 -27.01
CA VAL A 705 15.67 -12.14 -26.90
C VAL A 705 15.08 -12.04 -25.49
N PHE A 706 15.94 -11.99 -24.47
CA PHE A 706 15.57 -11.80 -23.05
C PHE A 706 15.62 -10.32 -22.65
N PRO A 707 15.04 -9.94 -21.50
CA PRO A 707 15.06 -8.56 -21.02
C PRO A 707 16.47 -7.95 -20.93
N MET A 708 16.65 -6.71 -21.36
CA MET A 708 17.93 -5.98 -21.27
C MET A 708 17.79 -4.55 -20.71
N LEU A 709 18.65 -4.20 -19.77
CA LEU A 709 18.84 -2.84 -19.27
C LEU A 709 20.13 -2.23 -19.84
N GLN A 710 20.06 -0.98 -20.30
CA GLN A 710 21.20 -0.25 -20.85
C GLN A 710 21.50 1.02 -20.03
N HIS A 711 22.77 1.27 -19.77
CA HIS A 711 23.26 2.53 -19.19
C HIS A 711 24.16 3.24 -20.18
N LEU A 712 23.73 4.41 -20.67
CA LEU A 712 24.35 5.13 -21.77
C LEU A 712 24.96 6.46 -21.32
N ALA A 713 26.28 6.60 -21.44
CA ALA A 713 27.00 7.83 -21.14
C ALA A 713 26.98 8.84 -22.32
N GLY A 714 26.84 10.14 -22.02
CA GLY A 714 26.94 11.22 -23.01
C GLY A 714 25.76 12.22 -23.00
N ALA A 715 26.04 13.44 -23.49
CA ALA A 715 25.23 14.66 -23.32
C ALA A 715 23.82 14.68 -23.95
N SER A 716 23.39 13.63 -24.66
CA SER A 716 22.14 13.63 -25.45
C SER A 716 20.91 13.05 -24.71
N THR A 717 21.01 12.71 -23.42
CA THR A 717 20.00 11.85 -22.77
C THR A 717 19.50 12.37 -21.42
N THR A 718 18.55 13.31 -21.44
CA THR A 718 17.87 13.78 -20.21
C THR A 718 16.58 13.03 -19.87
N ALA A 719 16.21 11.97 -20.61
CA ALA A 719 14.98 11.20 -20.35
C ALA A 719 15.20 9.67 -20.39
N LYS A 720 14.38 8.93 -19.64
CA LYS A 720 14.26 7.46 -19.74
C LYS A 720 13.88 7.10 -21.18
N ILE A 721 14.78 6.49 -21.94
CA ILE A 721 14.46 5.99 -23.28
C ILE A 721 13.83 4.62 -23.10
N VAL A 722 12.52 4.58 -22.86
CA VAL A 722 11.75 3.34 -22.94
C VAL A 722 11.50 3.07 -24.42
N SER A 723 12.27 2.17 -25.01
CA SER A 723 11.95 1.70 -26.36
C SER A 723 10.65 0.89 -26.29
N ASN A 724 9.63 1.26 -27.06
CA ASN A 724 8.32 0.57 -27.17
C ASN A 724 8.40 -0.88 -27.71
N THR A 725 9.60 -1.44 -27.86
CA THR A 725 9.85 -2.80 -28.33
C THR A 725 10.09 -3.74 -27.13
N GLY A 726 9.06 -3.99 -26.34
CA GLY A 726 8.82 -5.21 -25.55
C GLY A 726 9.78 -5.65 -24.43
N ASN A 727 11.10 -5.64 -24.63
CA ASN A 727 12.09 -6.34 -23.78
C ASN A 727 13.34 -5.50 -23.42
N SER A 728 13.35 -4.18 -23.57
CA SER A 728 14.56 -3.40 -23.23
C SER A 728 14.30 -2.00 -22.67
N GLU A 729 15.00 -1.65 -21.60
CA GLU A 729 15.00 -0.34 -20.93
C GLU A 729 16.38 0.33 -21.05
N ALA A 730 16.44 1.65 -21.24
CA ALA A 730 17.69 2.40 -21.29
C ALA A 730 17.66 3.67 -20.43
N TYR A 731 18.77 3.95 -19.76
CA TYR A 731 18.99 5.16 -18.97
C TYR A 731 20.19 5.95 -19.48
N GLY A 732 19.99 7.26 -19.62
CA GLY A 732 21.02 8.21 -19.98
C GLY A 732 21.75 8.83 -18.79
N TYR A 733 23.04 9.11 -18.98
CA TYR A 733 23.90 9.76 -18.00
C TYR A 733 24.65 10.92 -18.65
N ALA A 734 24.01 12.10 -18.68
CA ALA A 734 24.55 13.28 -19.35
C ALA A 734 25.77 13.90 -18.65
N ALA A 735 25.93 13.69 -17.35
CA ALA A 735 27.02 14.25 -16.55
C ALA A 735 28.37 13.52 -16.72
N VAL A 736 28.35 12.31 -17.31
CA VAL A 736 29.54 11.48 -17.51
C VAL A 736 29.79 11.27 -19.01
N SER A 737 31.06 11.24 -19.40
CA SER A 737 31.48 11.25 -20.81
C SER A 737 31.69 9.86 -21.41
N THR A 738 31.77 8.81 -20.59
CA THR A 738 32.07 7.45 -21.04
C THR A 738 31.42 6.39 -20.14
N TYR A 739 31.06 5.24 -20.72
CA TYR A 739 30.49 4.07 -20.02
C TYR A 739 31.35 3.56 -18.86
N GLN A 740 32.64 3.87 -18.86
CA GLN A 740 33.58 3.52 -17.80
C GLN A 740 33.27 4.23 -16.47
N PHE A 741 32.28 5.14 -16.42
CA PHE A 741 31.81 5.75 -15.17
C PHE A 741 31.43 4.72 -14.11
N ALA A 742 30.94 3.54 -14.53
CA ALA A 742 30.52 2.48 -13.63
C ALA A 742 31.61 1.43 -13.37
N THR A 743 32.82 1.63 -13.89
CA THR A 743 33.93 0.69 -13.76
C THR A 743 34.97 1.28 -12.80
N PRO A 744 35.09 0.74 -11.58
CA PRO A 744 36.07 1.19 -10.58
C PRO A 744 37.51 1.17 -11.10
N PHE A 745 38.37 1.96 -10.44
CA PHE A 745 39.81 2.03 -10.69
C PHE A 745 40.20 2.60 -12.06
N GLN A 746 39.26 3.28 -12.74
CA GLN A 746 39.51 4.01 -13.97
C GLN A 746 39.41 5.51 -13.71
N PRO A 747 40.17 6.36 -14.44
CA PRO A 747 40.09 7.81 -14.30
C PRO A 747 38.69 8.39 -14.55
N ALA A 748 37.87 7.68 -15.32
CA ALA A 748 36.51 8.09 -15.65
C ALA A 748 35.45 7.61 -14.66
N PHE A 749 35.82 6.85 -13.62
CA PHE A 749 34.89 6.35 -12.62
C PHE A 749 34.18 7.51 -11.90
N ASP A 750 32.86 7.45 -11.84
CA ASP A 750 32.03 8.42 -11.12
C ASP A 750 31.16 7.66 -10.13
N TYR A 751 31.49 7.78 -8.85
CA TYR A 751 30.81 7.06 -7.77
C TYR A 751 29.31 7.38 -7.69
N THR A 752 28.91 8.62 -7.98
CA THR A 752 27.52 9.05 -7.88
C THR A 752 26.68 8.42 -8.99
N ALA A 753 27.15 8.52 -10.23
CA ALA A 753 26.51 7.92 -11.39
C ALA A 753 26.51 6.38 -11.28
N GLU A 754 27.61 5.80 -10.81
CA GLU A 754 27.72 4.36 -10.58
C GLU A 754 26.69 3.89 -9.55
N SER A 755 26.62 4.54 -8.38
CA SER A 755 25.68 4.21 -7.31
C SER A 755 24.22 4.22 -7.80
N VAL A 756 23.84 5.25 -8.57
CA VAL A 756 22.49 5.33 -9.17
C VAL A 756 22.27 4.23 -10.21
N SER A 757 23.27 3.91 -11.04
CA SER A 757 23.18 2.82 -12.02
C SER A 757 23.07 1.45 -11.35
N HIS A 758 23.77 1.24 -10.24
CA HIS A 758 23.75 0.00 -9.47
C HIS A 758 22.38 -0.27 -8.86
N THR A 759 21.75 0.74 -8.25
CA THR A 759 20.36 0.64 -7.76
C THR A 759 19.38 0.26 -8.88
N ARG A 760 19.58 0.80 -10.09
CA ARG A 760 18.78 0.43 -11.28
C ARG A 760 19.05 -1.01 -11.71
N ASN A 761 20.29 -1.49 -11.64
CA ASN A 761 20.65 -2.89 -11.90
C ASN A 761 19.95 -3.83 -10.94
N LEU A 762 19.99 -3.54 -9.63
CA LEU A 762 19.34 -4.37 -8.61
C LEU A 762 17.83 -4.44 -8.83
N ARG A 763 17.18 -3.29 -9.12
CA ARG A 763 15.75 -3.24 -9.44
C ARG A 763 15.39 -4.09 -10.65
N PHE A 764 16.26 -4.09 -11.67
CA PHE A 764 16.03 -4.80 -12.92
C PHE A 764 16.31 -6.31 -12.80
N LEU A 765 17.46 -6.69 -12.23
CA LEU A 765 17.94 -8.07 -12.19
C LEU A 765 17.29 -8.91 -11.08
N LYS A 766 17.08 -8.37 -9.87
CA LYS A 766 16.54 -9.16 -8.73
C LYS A 766 15.22 -9.86 -9.08
N PRO A 767 14.21 -9.22 -9.70
CA PRO A 767 12.96 -9.89 -10.08
C PRO A 767 13.11 -10.96 -11.17
N LEU A 768 14.06 -10.79 -12.09
CA LEU A 768 14.30 -11.74 -13.19
C LEU A 768 14.98 -13.01 -12.67
N ILE A 769 16.01 -12.82 -11.84
CA ILE A 769 16.82 -13.89 -11.25
C ILE A 769 16.07 -14.59 -10.11
N GLY A 770 15.25 -13.85 -9.35
CA GLY A 770 14.49 -14.35 -8.20
C GLY A 770 15.11 -14.04 -6.84
N GLY A 771 15.92 -12.97 -6.73
CA GLY A 771 16.61 -12.57 -5.51
C GLY A 771 18.11 -12.29 -5.73
N PRO A 772 18.92 -12.21 -4.66
CA PRO A 772 18.52 -12.39 -3.26
C PRO A 772 17.74 -11.18 -2.72
N TYR A 773 16.85 -11.44 -1.77
CA TYR A 773 16.07 -10.42 -1.08
C TYR A 773 16.39 -10.46 0.42
N PHE A 774 16.62 -9.30 0.99
CA PHE A 774 16.95 -9.11 2.40
C PHE A 774 15.95 -8.14 3.02
N ASP A 775 15.65 -8.34 4.30
CA ASP A 775 14.82 -7.43 5.07
C ASP A 775 15.68 -6.23 5.52
N LEU A 776 15.68 -5.18 4.70
CA LEU A 776 16.52 -3.99 4.91
C LEU A 776 16.16 -3.25 6.20
N GLU A 777 14.89 -3.32 6.64
CA GLU A 777 14.45 -2.71 7.89
C GLU A 777 15.01 -3.49 9.08
N ALA A 778 14.92 -4.82 9.05
CA ALA A 778 15.49 -5.66 10.10
C ALA A 778 17.01 -5.50 10.23
N ILE A 779 17.72 -5.33 9.10
CA ILE A 779 19.18 -5.07 9.09
C ILE A 779 19.48 -3.71 9.75
N TRP A 780 18.68 -2.69 9.45
CA TRP A 780 18.86 -1.36 10.06
C TRP A 780 18.49 -1.34 11.55
N GLU A 781 17.45 -2.06 11.93
CA GLU A 781 17.05 -2.25 13.33
C GLU A 781 18.11 -3.04 14.12
N GLU A 782 18.72 -4.07 13.53
CA GLU A 782 19.86 -4.79 14.14
C GLU A 782 21.05 -3.85 14.36
N HIS A 783 21.38 -3.02 13.38
CA HIS A 783 22.46 -2.05 13.47
C HIS A 783 22.27 -1.07 14.64
N THR A 784 21.13 -0.40 14.65
CA THR A 784 20.81 0.63 15.66
C THR A 784 20.64 0.03 17.05
N TYR A 785 20.08 -1.19 17.17
CA TYR A 785 20.05 -1.93 18.44
C TYR A 785 21.46 -2.15 19.02
N HIS A 786 22.47 -2.36 18.19
CA HIS A 786 23.84 -2.48 18.65
C HIS A 786 24.48 -1.15 19.05
N GLU A 787 24.14 -0.07 18.36
CA GLU A 787 24.64 1.27 18.68
C GLU A 787 24.04 1.86 19.96
N PHE A 788 22.73 1.73 20.16
CA PHE A 788 22.00 2.44 21.22
C PHE A 788 21.67 1.56 22.42
N GLU A 789 21.26 0.32 22.21
CA GLU A 789 20.71 -0.54 23.27
C GLU A 789 21.81 -1.38 23.93
N THR A 790 22.54 -2.16 23.12
CA THR A 790 23.64 -2.99 23.66
C THR A 790 24.96 -2.23 23.75
N ARG A 791 25.05 -1.07 23.10
CA ARG A 791 26.24 -0.19 23.05
C ARG A 791 27.52 -0.98 22.75
N SER A 792 27.50 -1.80 21.70
CA SER A 792 28.55 -2.78 21.38
C SER A 792 29.22 -2.50 20.03
N VAL A 793 30.37 -1.81 20.05
CA VAL A 793 31.17 -1.53 18.85
C VAL A 793 31.43 -2.81 18.02
N PRO A 794 31.86 -3.95 18.60
CA PRO A 794 32.13 -5.15 17.80
C PRO A 794 30.89 -5.70 17.08
N HIS A 795 29.71 -5.64 17.71
CA HIS A 795 28.47 -6.11 17.10
C HIS A 795 27.94 -5.13 16.06
N THR A 796 27.96 -3.83 16.34
CA THR A 796 27.68 -2.76 15.36
C THR A 796 28.54 -2.97 14.12
N MET A 797 29.86 -3.10 14.29
CA MET A 797 30.77 -3.35 13.17
C MET A 797 30.52 -4.69 12.47
N ALA A 798 29.93 -5.69 13.13
CA ALA A 798 29.58 -6.98 12.54
C ALA A 798 28.32 -6.95 11.66
N THR A 799 27.58 -5.85 11.64
CA THR A 799 26.47 -5.59 10.69
C THR A 799 26.93 -4.86 9.42
N MET A 800 28.20 -4.47 9.37
CA MET A 800 28.78 -3.69 8.27
C MET A 800 29.63 -4.54 7.33
N VAL A 801 29.86 -4.04 6.11
CA VAL A 801 30.78 -4.64 5.12
C VAL A 801 32.25 -4.50 5.55
N GLN A 802 33.17 -4.95 4.67
CA GLN A 802 34.60 -4.91 4.95
C GLN A 802 35.19 -3.49 4.95
N GLU A 803 34.68 -2.58 4.13
CA GLU A 803 35.04 -1.16 4.13
C GLU A 803 33.78 -0.29 4.19
N PRO A 804 33.18 -0.15 5.40
CA PRO A 804 32.01 0.67 5.60
C PRO A 804 32.39 2.13 5.77
N TYR A 805 31.41 3.01 5.65
CA TYR A 805 31.59 4.44 5.85
C TYR A 805 30.36 5.09 6.47
N VAL A 806 30.57 5.94 7.46
CA VAL A 806 29.52 6.71 8.14
C VAL A 806 29.96 8.15 8.17
N ASN A 807 29.05 9.07 7.81
CA ASN A 807 29.30 10.49 7.87
C ASN A 807 28.10 11.30 8.38
N HIS A 808 28.38 12.15 9.37
CA HIS A 808 27.50 13.19 9.85
C HIS A 808 27.75 14.47 9.06
N ILE A 809 26.81 14.87 8.22
CA ILE A 809 27.02 15.90 7.20
C ILE A 809 27.34 17.29 7.77
N PRO A 810 26.64 17.81 8.80
CA PRO A 810 26.86 19.19 9.24
C PRO A 810 28.17 19.40 10.01
N THR A 811 28.69 18.33 10.63
CA THR A 811 29.89 18.38 11.47
C THR A 811 31.09 17.66 10.86
N LEU A 812 30.87 16.91 9.76
CA LEU A 812 31.87 16.09 9.06
C LEU A 812 32.56 15.09 10.00
N THR A 813 31.84 14.60 11.02
CA THR A 813 32.31 13.55 11.93
C THR A 813 31.87 12.18 11.41
N GLY A 814 32.61 11.13 11.76
CA GLY A 814 32.36 9.78 11.26
C GLY A 814 33.66 9.03 10.99
N GLY A 815 33.61 8.04 10.10
CA GLY A 815 34.77 7.22 9.77
C GLY A 815 34.61 6.47 8.45
N ILE A 816 35.70 6.38 7.69
CA ILE A 816 35.83 5.54 6.49
C ILE A 816 36.69 4.33 6.81
N GLY A 817 36.17 3.14 6.52
CA GLY A 817 36.80 1.87 6.78
C GLY A 817 36.68 1.43 8.22
N ARG A 818 36.84 0.12 8.46
CA ARG A 818 36.49 -0.48 9.76
C ARG A 818 37.32 0.06 10.91
N ALA A 819 38.62 0.30 10.69
CA ALA A 819 39.51 0.76 11.76
C ALA A 819 39.12 2.16 12.25
N ARG A 820 38.97 3.12 11.34
CA ARG A 820 38.59 4.50 11.69
C ARG A 820 37.17 4.58 12.21
N LEU A 821 36.26 3.78 11.65
CA LEU A 821 34.88 3.78 12.10
C LEU A 821 34.71 3.11 13.47
N SER A 822 35.46 2.05 13.77
CA SER A 822 35.48 1.46 15.12
C SER A 822 36.02 2.45 16.15
N ASP A 823 37.07 3.19 15.81
CA ASP A 823 37.63 4.26 16.65
C ASP A 823 36.60 5.37 16.90
N PHE A 824 35.93 5.83 15.83
CA PHE A 824 34.84 6.79 15.92
C PHE A 824 33.70 6.30 16.82
N TYR A 825 33.21 5.07 16.61
CA TYR A 825 32.14 4.52 17.43
C TYR A 825 32.52 4.37 18.90
N GLN A 826 33.74 3.90 19.16
CA GLN A 826 34.25 3.67 20.50
C GLN A 826 34.47 4.98 21.28
N ASN A 827 34.96 6.02 20.63
CA ASN A 827 35.46 7.21 21.32
C ASN A 827 34.56 8.44 21.17
N HIS A 828 33.70 8.47 20.15
CA HIS A 828 32.95 9.68 19.79
C HIS A 828 31.44 9.48 19.64
N PHE A 829 30.91 8.26 19.54
CA PHE A 829 29.47 8.06 19.24
C PHE A 829 28.74 7.17 20.26
N ILE A 830 28.96 5.85 20.23
CA ILE A 830 28.14 4.87 20.98
C ILE A 830 28.09 5.18 22.48
N PHE A 831 29.21 5.62 23.05
CA PHE A 831 29.33 5.93 24.48
C PHE A 831 29.15 7.41 24.82
N ALA A 832 29.06 8.29 23.82
CA ALA A 832 28.96 9.75 24.00
C ALA A 832 27.51 10.27 24.05
N ASN A 833 26.54 9.43 23.69
CA ASN A 833 25.13 9.82 23.70
C ASN A 833 24.57 9.97 25.15
N PRO A 834 23.77 11.02 25.44
CA PRO A 834 23.09 11.22 26.72
C PRO A 834 22.19 10.04 27.10
N GLU A 835 21.96 9.85 28.41
CA GLU A 835 21.08 8.77 28.90
C GLU A 835 19.61 8.96 28.51
N ASP A 836 19.16 10.22 28.37
CA ASP A 836 17.79 10.55 27.96
C ASP A 836 17.61 10.71 26.44
N ALA A 837 18.61 10.27 25.66
CA ALA A 837 18.56 10.32 24.21
C ALA A 837 17.41 9.45 23.67
N GLU A 838 16.57 10.05 22.82
CA GLU A 838 15.40 9.41 22.20
C GLU A 838 15.41 9.68 20.70
N LEU A 839 15.20 8.62 19.91
CA LEU A 839 14.99 8.69 18.46
C LEU A 839 13.49 8.54 18.17
N GLU A 840 12.81 9.64 17.85
CA GLU A 840 11.40 9.60 17.42
C GLU A 840 11.32 9.51 15.89
N LEU A 841 11.04 8.32 15.36
CA LEU A 841 10.85 8.11 13.92
C LEU A 841 9.61 8.88 13.40
N ILE A 842 9.81 9.69 12.37
CA ILE A 842 8.76 10.48 11.68
C ILE A 842 8.32 9.78 10.39
N SER A 843 9.27 9.36 9.57
CA SER A 843 8.99 8.67 8.31
C SER A 843 10.13 7.73 7.96
N ARG A 844 9.81 6.68 7.18
CA ARG A 844 10.78 5.72 6.65
C ARG A 844 10.46 5.42 5.19
N THR A 845 11.47 5.50 4.33
CA THR A 845 11.40 5.07 2.92
C THR A 845 12.35 3.90 2.68
N VAL A 846 11.82 2.78 2.19
CA VAL A 846 12.61 1.56 1.92
C VAL A 846 12.78 1.37 0.41
N GLY A 847 14.02 1.41 -0.05
CA GLY A 847 14.43 1.16 -1.44
C GLY A 847 14.81 -0.30 -1.69
N ILE A 848 15.45 -0.57 -2.84
CA ILE A 848 15.95 -1.92 -3.19
C ILE A 848 17.29 -2.26 -2.51
N ASP A 849 17.98 -1.24 -2.01
CA ASP A 849 19.35 -1.23 -1.48
C ASP A 849 19.58 -0.21 -0.35
N ARG A 850 18.52 0.44 0.17
CA ARG A 850 18.67 1.49 1.19
C ARG A 850 17.42 1.73 2.03
N VAL A 851 17.62 2.25 3.22
CA VAL A 851 16.59 2.81 4.11
C VAL A 851 16.86 4.31 4.27
N ILE A 852 15.81 5.12 4.22
CA ILE A 852 15.88 6.54 4.52
C ILE A 852 14.95 6.82 5.69
N ASP A 853 15.52 7.21 6.83
CA ASP A 853 14.77 7.56 8.02
C ASP A 853 14.77 9.08 8.23
N GLU A 854 13.59 9.61 8.44
CA GLU A 854 13.38 10.94 8.99
C GLU A 854 12.98 10.77 10.46
N PHE A 855 13.73 11.38 11.39
CA PHE A 855 13.48 11.23 12.82
C PHE A 855 13.81 12.51 13.61
N ILE A 856 13.27 12.64 14.81
CA ILE A 856 13.62 13.72 15.74
C ILE A 856 14.53 13.13 16.81
N TYR A 857 15.76 13.63 16.89
CA TYR A 857 16.69 13.30 17.97
C TYR A 857 16.45 14.25 19.14
N LYS A 858 16.02 13.71 20.27
CA LYS A 858 15.76 14.46 21.51
C LYS A 858 16.72 14.04 22.59
N PHE A 859 17.24 15.00 23.33
CA PHE A 859 18.13 14.74 24.46
C PHE A 859 18.29 16.01 25.31
N THR A 860 18.81 15.84 26.52
CA THR A 860 19.36 16.91 27.34
C THR A 860 20.87 16.99 27.11
N HIS A 861 21.40 18.17 26.78
CA HIS A 861 22.84 18.38 26.58
C HIS A 861 23.57 18.52 27.92
N ASP A 862 23.64 17.43 28.68
CA ASP A 862 24.28 17.31 30.00
C ASP A 862 25.64 16.61 29.99
N THR A 863 25.99 15.98 28.86
CA THR A 863 27.32 15.46 28.53
C THR A 863 27.82 16.07 27.22
N GLN A 864 29.12 15.96 26.96
CA GLN A 864 29.73 16.40 25.70
C GLN A 864 29.39 15.40 24.59
N ILE A 865 28.80 15.89 23.49
CA ILE A 865 28.41 15.09 22.33
C ILE A 865 29.17 15.61 21.11
N ASP A 866 30.47 15.32 21.03
CA ASP A 866 31.36 15.95 20.05
C ASP A 866 31.10 15.55 18.60
N TRP A 867 30.45 14.40 18.35
CA TRP A 867 30.00 14.04 17.01
C TRP A 867 28.92 14.98 16.45
N LEU A 868 28.05 15.52 17.33
CA LEU A 868 26.91 16.39 17.00
C LEU A 868 27.22 17.89 17.24
N LEU A 869 27.95 18.18 18.31
CA LEU A 869 28.31 19.52 18.79
C LEU A 869 29.83 19.59 19.12
N PRO A 870 30.72 19.49 18.12
CA PRO A 870 32.16 19.50 18.36
C PRO A 870 32.62 20.71 19.17
N GLY A 871 33.27 20.47 20.30
CA GLY A 871 33.86 21.52 21.15
C GLY A 871 32.88 22.31 22.01
N ILE A 872 31.59 21.96 22.05
CA ILE A 872 30.61 22.63 22.92
C ILE A 872 30.46 21.86 24.24
N PRO A 873 30.72 22.49 25.40
CA PRO A 873 30.53 21.83 26.70
C PRO A 873 29.03 21.68 27.03
N PRO A 874 28.67 20.79 27.97
CA PRO A 874 27.29 20.61 28.45
C PRO A 874 26.60 21.95 28.77
N THR A 875 25.38 22.14 28.27
CA THR A 875 24.60 23.37 28.48
C THR A 875 23.37 23.16 29.35
N GLY A 876 23.01 21.90 29.65
CA GLY A 876 21.82 21.51 30.41
C GLY A 876 20.49 21.78 29.67
N ARG A 877 20.54 22.14 28.39
CA ARG A 877 19.34 22.45 27.60
C ARG A 877 18.78 21.20 26.94
N LYS A 878 17.45 21.16 26.77
CA LYS A 878 16.77 20.12 26.00
C LYS A 878 16.71 20.48 24.52
N LEU A 879 17.11 19.55 23.67
CA LEU A 879 17.06 19.69 22.22
C LEU A 879 16.04 18.72 21.64
N ALA A 880 15.45 19.11 20.52
CA ALA A 880 14.66 18.26 19.64
C ALA A 880 15.00 18.67 18.20
N ILE A 881 15.84 17.90 17.53
CA ILE A 881 16.42 18.26 16.24
C ILE A 881 15.91 17.26 15.19
N PRO A 882 15.36 17.73 14.05
CA PRO A 882 15.09 16.89 12.89
C PRO A 882 16.36 16.36 12.23
N PHE A 883 16.39 15.06 11.99
CA PHE A 883 17.46 14.31 11.34
C PHE A 883 16.91 13.58 10.11
N THR A 884 17.78 13.38 9.12
CA THR A 884 17.58 12.47 7.99
C THR A 884 18.78 11.55 7.89
N ALA A 885 18.58 10.24 8.03
CA ALA A 885 19.60 9.23 7.79
C ALA A 885 19.33 8.52 6.46
N VAL A 886 20.35 8.44 5.60
CA VAL A 886 20.35 7.65 4.37
C VAL A 886 21.31 6.48 4.56
N VAL A 887 20.76 5.29 4.73
CA VAL A 887 21.48 4.07 5.06
C VAL A 887 21.46 3.13 3.86
N ASN A 888 22.62 2.92 3.25
CA ASN A 888 22.77 2.03 2.11
C ASN A 888 23.32 0.66 2.53
N ILE A 889 22.72 -0.38 1.95
CA ILE A 889 22.92 -1.78 2.31
C ILE A 889 23.30 -2.55 1.04
N ARG A 890 24.34 -3.39 1.14
CA ARG A 890 24.69 -4.41 0.15
C ARG A 890 24.38 -5.76 0.75
N GLY A 891 23.51 -6.51 0.10
CA GLY A 891 23.06 -7.79 0.62
C GLY A 891 22.43 -7.64 2.01
N ASP A 892 23.12 -8.15 3.03
CA ASP A 892 22.70 -8.10 4.43
C ASP A 892 23.56 -7.20 5.34
N ARG A 893 24.33 -6.28 4.74
CA ARG A 893 25.28 -5.44 5.48
C ARG A 893 25.24 -3.98 5.05
N LEU A 894 25.39 -3.10 6.03
CA LEU A 894 25.55 -1.66 5.78
C LEU A 894 26.93 -1.41 5.17
N TYR A 895 26.97 -0.59 4.14
CA TYR A 895 28.24 -0.10 3.58
C TYR A 895 28.42 1.40 3.66
N HIS A 896 27.33 2.13 3.82
CA HIS A 896 27.36 3.57 3.75
C HIS A 896 26.19 4.19 4.49
N GLU A 897 26.48 5.17 5.35
CA GLU A 897 25.48 5.94 6.07
C GLU A 897 25.79 7.43 5.98
N HIS A 898 24.79 8.23 5.59
CA HIS A 898 24.85 9.68 5.65
C HIS A 898 23.73 10.21 6.53
N ILE A 899 24.09 10.88 7.63
CA ILE A 899 23.13 11.48 8.55
C ILE A 899 23.25 13.00 8.46
N ALA A 900 22.14 13.67 8.16
CA ALA A 900 22.07 15.11 8.03
C ALA A 900 21.04 15.69 9.01
N TRP A 901 21.33 16.89 9.49
CA TRP A 901 20.40 17.71 10.26
C TRP A 901 20.71 19.19 10.02
N ASP A 902 19.85 20.09 10.49
CA ASP A 902 20.13 21.53 10.47
C ASP A 902 20.90 21.96 11.72
N GLN A 903 22.19 22.27 11.56
CA GLN A 903 23.03 22.72 12.68
C GLN A 903 22.58 24.06 13.25
N LEU A 904 21.93 24.93 12.45
CA LEU A 904 21.37 26.19 12.94
C LEU A 904 20.26 25.93 13.98
N THR A 905 19.40 24.95 13.71
CA THR A 905 18.37 24.50 14.66
C THR A 905 18.97 24.05 16.00
N ALA A 906 20.06 23.30 15.99
CA ALA A 906 20.75 22.86 17.21
C ALA A 906 21.31 24.05 18.00
N LEU A 907 22.04 24.95 17.33
CA LEU A 907 22.66 26.12 17.97
C LEU A 907 21.63 27.11 18.54
N ILE A 908 20.49 27.30 17.87
CA ILE A 908 19.38 28.11 18.39
C ILE A 908 18.82 27.50 19.67
N GLN A 909 18.59 26.19 19.71
CA GLN A 909 18.05 25.52 20.90
C GLN A 909 19.04 25.54 22.07
N LEU A 910 20.33 25.45 21.78
CA LEU A 910 21.42 25.63 22.77
C LEU A 910 21.53 27.09 23.25
N GLY A 911 20.91 28.04 22.56
CA GLY A 911 21.07 29.46 22.83
C GLY A 911 22.47 29.97 22.51
N LEU A 912 23.18 29.32 21.58
CA LEU A 912 24.50 29.75 21.10
C LEU A 912 24.39 30.60 19.83
N MET A 913 23.23 30.57 19.16
CA MET A 913 22.93 31.45 18.03
C MET A 913 22.09 32.65 18.49
N PRO A 914 22.55 33.89 18.29
CA PRO A 914 21.74 35.09 18.52
C PRO A 914 20.49 35.10 17.64
N GLU A 915 19.38 35.66 18.14
CA GLU A 915 18.15 35.81 17.36
C GLU A 915 18.30 36.81 16.21
N TYR A 916 19.22 37.77 16.36
CA TYR A 916 19.48 38.83 15.39
C TYR A 916 20.99 38.98 15.15
N LEU A 917 21.38 39.15 13.89
CA LEU A 917 22.76 39.41 13.48
C LEU A 917 22.88 40.77 12.78
N PRO A 918 24.07 41.41 12.81
CA PRO A 918 24.30 42.67 12.11
C PRO A 918 24.01 42.56 10.61
N TRP A 919 23.29 43.54 10.07
CA TRP A 919 23.10 43.71 8.64
C TRP A 919 24.30 44.49 8.06
N THR A 920 25.06 43.83 7.19
CA THR A 920 26.30 44.36 6.61
C THR A 920 26.14 44.97 5.21
N HIS A 921 24.93 44.94 4.65
CA HIS A 921 24.61 45.52 3.36
C HIS A 921 24.09 46.97 3.49
N PRO A 922 24.02 47.74 2.39
CA PRO A 922 23.38 49.05 2.39
C PRO A 922 21.95 48.96 2.96
N ALA A 923 21.52 50.02 3.65
CA ALA A 923 20.17 50.10 4.18
C ALA A 923 19.16 50.05 3.01
N PRO A 924 18.09 49.24 3.09
CA PRO A 924 17.06 49.23 2.07
C PRO A 924 16.39 50.59 1.90
N THR A 925 15.93 50.87 0.68
CA THR A 925 15.26 52.13 0.34
C THR A 925 14.07 52.38 1.28
N GLY A 926 14.05 53.55 1.94
CA GLY A 926 12.98 53.94 2.86
C GLY A 926 13.26 53.72 4.35
N VAL A 927 14.39 53.12 4.73
CA VAL A 927 14.79 52.97 6.14
C VAL A 927 15.59 54.21 6.61
N GLN A 928 15.06 54.95 7.59
CA GLN A 928 15.76 56.08 8.20
C GLN A 928 16.71 55.61 9.31
N MET A 929 18.00 55.90 9.15
CA MET A 929 19.05 55.56 10.13
C MET A 929 19.43 56.78 10.97
N GLY A 930 19.37 56.64 12.30
CA GLY A 930 19.92 57.64 13.22
C GLY A 930 21.47 57.61 13.24
N THR A 931 22.10 58.70 13.67
CA THR A 931 23.58 58.86 13.71
C THR A 931 24.31 57.90 14.65
N LYS A 932 23.59 57.15 15.49
CA LYS A 932 24.11 56.09 16.38
C LYS A 932 23.27 54.81 16.30
N ALA A 933 22.82 54.42 15.11
CA ALA A 933 22.00 53.22 14.93
C ALA A 933 22.68 52.19 14.02
N ARG A 934 22.43 50.90 14.27
CA ARG A 934 22.82 49.78 13.39
C ARG A 934 21.59 48.96 13.00
N LEU A 935 21.64 48.36 11.82
CA LEU A 935 20.61 47.44 11.35
C LEU A 935 20.96 46.02 11.75
N GLU A 936 19.95 45.25 12.14
CA GLU A 936 20.07 43.82 12.37
C GLU A 936 18.97 43.09 11.60
N TYR A 937 19.26 41.89 11.12
CA TYR A 937 18.27 40.99 10.54
C TYR A 937 18.03 39.81 11.47
N ARG A 938 16.80 39.30 11.48
CA ARG A 938 16.46 38.09 12.23
C ARG A 938 17.14 36.89 11.57
N VAL A 939 17.86 36.09 12.34
CA VAL A 939 18.51 34.88 11.83
C VAL A 939 17.43 33.92 11.30
N PRO A 940 17.54 33.42 10.06
CA PRO A 940 16.52 32.60 9.44
C PRO A 940 16.58 31.14 9.93
N GLY A 941 16.45 30.92 11.23
CA GLY A 941 16.31 29.59 11.84
C GLY A 941 15.11 29.52 12.79
N ALA A 942 14.35 28.43 12.72
CA ALA A 942 13.14 28.24 13.53
C ALA A 942 13.38 27.46 14.84
N GLY A 943 14.59 26.92 15.06
CA GLY A 943 14.91 26.20 16.30
C GLY A 943 13.93 25.05 16.55
N ARG A 944 13.38 24.96 17.77
CA ARG A 944 12.47 23.86 18.17
C ARG A 944 11.19 23.77 17.33
N ASP A 945 10.79 24.85 16.68
CA ASP A 945 9.58 24.85 15.85
C ASP A 945 9.75 24.01 14.58
N THR A 946 10.98 23.72 14.12
CA THR A 946 11.22 22.79 13.02
C THR A 946 10.74 21.37 13.37
N ALA A 947 11.09 20.88 14.55
CA ALA A 947 10.67 19.58 15.06
C ALA A 947 9.15 19.49 15.25
N LYS A 948 8.52 20.55 15.79
CA LYS A 948 7.06 20.61 15.93
C LYS A 948 6.37 20.55 14.57
N LYS A 949 6.81 21.38 13.62
CA LYS A 949 6.22 21.47 12.28
C LYS A 949 6.35 20.16 11.50
N MET A 950 7.47 19.46 11.67
CA MET A 950 7.71 18.16 11.06
C MET A 950 6.78 17.07 11.62
N LYS A 951 6.52 17.10 12.94
CA LYS A 951 5.60 16.15 13.60
C LYS A 951 4.12 16.45 13.34
N ASP A 952 3.77 17.73 13.35
CA ASP A 952 2.41 18.21 13.10
C ASP A 952 2.45 19.41 12.15
N ARG A 953 1.96 19.18 10.93
CA ARG A 953 1.89 20.18 9.86
C ARG A 953 1.14 21.46 10.26
N ASN A 954 0.28 21.42 11.29
CA ASN A 954 -0.52 22.55 11.76
C ASN A 954 0.05 23.25 13.01
N SER A 955 1.13 22.72 13.62
CA SER A 955 1.63 23.21 14.91
C SER A 955 2.35 24.57 14.87
N VAL A 956 2.86 24.96 13.69
CA VAL A 956 3.59 26.21 13.46
C VAL A 956 3.15 26.76 12.12
N ASP A 957 2.82 28.05 12.05
CA ASP A 957 2.40 28.66 10.79
C ASP A 957 3.53 28.66 9.75
N SER A 958 3.19 28.21 8.54
CA SER A 958 4.09 28.38 7.39
C SER A 958 4.25 29.87 7.08
N ASN A 959 5.37 30.27 6.45
CA ASN A 959 5.61 31.63 5.96
C ASN A 959 5.80 32.73 7.01
N GLY A 960 5.68 32.46 8.32
CA GLY A 960 5.91 33.46 9.37
C GLY A 960 7.27 34.15 9.28
N MET A 961 8.30 33.42 8.83
CA MET A 961 9.66 33.95 8.63
C MET A 961 9.77 35.03 7.55
N PHE A 962 8.87 35.07 6.57
CA PHE A 962 8.82 36.17 5.59
C PHE A 962 8.36 37.49 6.22
N GLY A 963 7.64 37.44 7.35
CA GLY A 963 7.15 38.62 8.05
C GLY A 963 8.17 39.27 8.99
N HIS A 964 9.33 38.64 9.23
CA HIS A 964 10.32 39.15 10.19
C HIS A 964 11.34 40.07 9.52
N ALA A 965 11.14 41.36 9.74
CA ALA A 965 11.90 42.45 9.13
C ALA A 965 13.21 42.78 9.86
N LEU A 966 14.07 43.51 9.14
CA LEU A 966 15.18 44.26 9.69
C LEU A 966 14.72 45.12 10.87
N ARG A 967 15.52 45.19 11.92
CA ARG A 967 15.30 46.12 13.04
C ARG A 967 16.44 47.12 13.16
N VAL A 968 16.10 48.35 13.56
CA VAL A 968 17.06 49.41 13.89
C VAL A 968 17.31 49.37 15.39
N VAL A 969 18.57 49.22 15.81
CA VAL A 969 18.98 49.20 17.22
C VAL A 969 20.04 50.27 17.49
N ASP A 970 20.13 50.74 18.73
CA ASP A 970 21.16 51.70 19.15
C ASP A 970 22.55 51.03 19.09
N ALA A 971 23.54 51.73 18.54
CA ALA A 971 24.92 51.26 18.40
C ALA A 971 25.60 50.97 19.74
N LEU A 972 25.08 51.50 20.85
CA LEU A 972 25.57 51.26 22.21
C LEU A 972 24.99 49.99 22.87
N GLN A 973 23.95 49.37 22.29
CA GLN A 973 23.48 48.06 22.77
C GLN A 973 24.41 46.95 22.25
N PRO A 974 25.05 46.15 23.13
CA PRO A 974 25.86 45.03 22.68
C PRO A 974 25.00 44.09 21.83
N ALA A 975 25.55 43.61 20.71
CA ALA A 975 24.94 42.50 19.98
C ALA A 975 24.73 41.37 20.98
N GLY A 976 23.50 40.90 21.13
CA GLY A 976 23.10 39.95 22.16
C GLY A 976 23.76 38.58 21.95
N PHE A 977 25.06 38.49 22.21
CA PHE A 977 25.72 37.24 22.50
C PHE A 977 25.36 36.90 23.94
N PRO A 978 24.68 35.77 24.18
CA PRO A 978 24.47 35.31 25.54
C PRO A 978 25.84 35.12 26.19
N LYS A 979 26.04 35.70 27.38
CA LYS A 979 27.21 35.39 28.20
C LYS A 979 27.16 33.88 28.49
N LEU A 980 28.12 33.13 27.98
CA LEU A 980 28.42 31.78 28.47
C LEU A 980 28.78 31.93 29.96
N ALA A 981 28.01 31.29 30.82
CA ALA A 981 28.27 31.21 32.26
C ALA A 981 29.27 30.08 32.54
#